data_AF-A0AAD8DK53-F1
#
_entry.id   AF-A0AAD8DK53-F1
#
_cell.length_a   1.000
_cell.length_b   1.000
_cell.length_c   1.000
_cell.angle_alpha   90.00
_cell.angle_beta   90.00
_cell.angle_gamma   90.00
#
_symmetry.space_group_name_H-M   'P 1'
#
loop_
_entity.id
_entity.type
_entity.pdbx_description
1 polymer ?
#
loop_
_entity_poly.entity_id
_entity_poly.type
_entity_poly.pdbx_seq_one_letter_code
_entity_poly.pdbx_strand_id
1 'polypeptide(L)'
;MPASINFEQNVIIGKDRDFAAQTALTGDTVYSLPRWTARRSMVDLVLMIMDEDGPLPMYNMRPTKKTRNAADQFDDEQQGEYEARGQSPHGQIDRVHTHNNAYPKMYDELDKRRSIAQVGMDTRQMALRGAATNSSNQNDTGKFDPTCPKCIKRKKRLEEERKKKGRSSKKDKDKRIRKESKNKLDRVTKQRMPKPRKQQRTGSGNDGNLRLCIVEGRSIYKRVPIHCPVLDKEKAGVECVLGTDRLDCLRRISKGTVDFGVFSPEDLVAAQWANIDVLVTNELRLRKRPFARNIVAVVNRRILPDQSSTLHAVLKNSTLCHPGETMDDLRPLSETLSGYLESLVLERSCDPTRSNTENKLKALADFYGKACKAGPWVPDKFRDAELKRMYPSLCAACARSCSAGDRYWGNAGSLTCLTEGQGDVTWGEADDVAAYFKVDDADGGLTGSENFAYLCRNGTWRDMTQKPCVWLRRPWNVIVAKRKASEAVSKLVQSLTNSSVTVDRHWRGSLAALLESLQAPLEPLTPPRAPMDYLAMADGFREAYSQAGCDPPRHINFCTTSLLAKNKCEWLSEAGAVYGVAPPLQCVMRSSIQECLKAVQMGEVDATAAGSDWLVAGVRDYSLTPLLHEVTPITEKTNTIVAYINSDSKIAKMADLRGKRAAFPRYDGAAWHSVKNYIMKHEKISCKEFMESYFGEICAPGLDGKKCYEEGETEALKSLVDGKSDVAFISMTTYKAFQANNDSLPANAKKIVPLCPEGNEKYCFVSWSNLGHIFAANNLTSIRQHEIINVFTKLDQLFGKHPPFHNAMFSIPMVEAEDIA
;
A
#
# COMPACT_ATOMS: atom_id res chain seq x y z
N MET A 1 -2.96 58.30 0.05
CA MET A 1 -1.86 59.13 0.60
C MET A 1 -2.15 59.40 2.06
N PRO A 2 -1.13 59.55 2.93
CA PRO A 2 0.15 58.82 3.01
C PRO A 2 -0.12 57.49 3.78
N ALA A 3 0.69 56.87 4.66
CA ALA A 3 2.07 57.06 5.11
C ALA A 3 2.74 55.69 5.46
N SER A 4 4.00 55.74 5.91
CA SER A 4 4.84 54.61 6.34
C SER A 4 4.90 54.44 7.86
N ILE A 5 5.51 53.34 8.35
CA ILE A 5 6.55 53.31 9.42
C ILE A 5 7.09 51.87 9.61
N ASN A 6 8.41 51.72 9.69
CA ASN A 6 9.13 50.50 10.09
C ASN A 6 9.19 50.38 11.62
N PHE A 7 9.51 49.20 12.18
CA PHE A 7 10.53 49.13 13.24
C PHE A 7 11.19 47.74 13.35
N GLU A 8 12.44 47.75 13.80
CA GLU A 8 13.37 46.63 13.87
C GLU A 8 13.51 45.99 15.26
N GLN A 9 14.08 44.77 15.28
CA GLN A 9 15.00 44.20 16.29
C GLN A 9 14.67 44.30 17.81
N ASN A 10 14.68 43.16 18.50
CA ASN A 10 15.92 42.71 19.17
C ASN A 10 15.82 41.31 19.83
N VAL A 11 16.98 40.66 19.97
CA VAL A 11 17.19 39.38 20.68
C VAL A 11 17.99 39.67 21.95
N ILE A 12 17.59 39.10 23.10
CA ILE A 12 18.42 39.04 24.31
C ILE A 12 18.42 37.61 24.86
N ILE A 13 19.62 37.13 25.19
CA ILE A 13 19.87 35.80 25.77
C ILE A 13 20.00 35.93 27.29
N GLY A 14 19.38 35.03 28.05
CA GLY A 14 19.54 34.90 29.50
C GLY A 14 19.59 33.42 29.93
N LYS A 15 20.50 33.09 30.84
CA LYS A 15 20.73 31.73 31.40
C LYS A 15 20.11 31.59 32.80
N ASP A 16 20.23 30.35 33.30
CA ASP A 16 20.10 29.85 34.68
C ASP A 16 18.74 29.20 34.98
N ARG A 17 18.65 27.89 35.26
CA ARG A 17 19.27 26.96 36.24
C ARG A 17 18.41 26.77 37.50
N ASP A 18 17.93 25.53 37.62
CA ASP A 18 17.68 24.74 38.84
C ASP A 18 17.00 25.39 40.06
N PHE A 19 15.83 24.86 40.45
CA PHE A 19 15.63 24.33 41.82
C PHE A 19 14.38 23.44 41.91
N ALA A 20 14.41 22.44 42.78
CA ALA A 20 13.29 21.52 43.05
C ALA A 20 12.97 21.46 44.55
N ALA A 21 11.71 21.23 44.92
CA ALA A 21 11.31 20.60 46.20
C ALA A 21 9.81 20.23 46.22
N GLN A 22 9.48 19.16 46.96
CA GLN A 22 8.12 18.67 47.21
C GLN A 22 7.60 19.14 48.58
N THR A 23 6.27 19.17 48.78
CA THR A 23 5.58 18.55 49.96
C THR A 23 4.06 18.55 49.78
N ALA A 24 3.33 17.77 50.59
CA ALA A 24 1.90 17.48 50.45
C ALA A 24 1.14 17.60 51.79
N LEU A 25 -0.21 17.69 51.76
CA LEU A 25 -1.18 16.82 52.48
C LEU A 25 -2.61 17.41 52.68
N THR A 26 -3.61 16.52 52.57
CA THR A 26 -4.94 16.44 53.27
C THR A 26 -6.08 17.46 53.07
N GLY A 27 -7.32 16.93 52.93
CA GLY A 27 -8.58 17.58 53.37
C GLY A 27 -9.84 17.35 52.50
N ASP A 28 -10.77 16.49 52.94
CA ASP A 28 -12.09 16.27 52.28
C ASP A 28 -13.21 17.20 52.81
N THR A 29 -13.98 17.88 51.94
CA THR A 29 -15.48 17.98 51.97
C THR A 29 -16.07 18.79 50.80
N VAL A 30 -17.37 18.66 50.55
CA VAL A 30 -18.15 19.15 49.37
C VAL A 30 -19.45 19.82 49.91
N TYR A 31 -20.13 20.82 49.33
CA TYR A 31 -20.27 21.39 47.96
C TYR A 31 -20.10 22.95 47.99
N SER A 32 -20.45 23.83 47.03
CA SER A 32 -21.41 23.86 45.90
C SER A 32 -21.07 25.00 44.90
N LEU A 33 -21.70 25.00 43.70
CA LEU A 33 -21.44 25.95 42.59
C LEU A 33 -21.96 27.38 42.87
N PRO A 34 -21.25 28.42 42.38
CA PRO A 34 -21.95 29.32 41.44
C PRO A 34 -21.12 29.94 40.29
N ARG A 35 -21.84 30.19 39.19
CA ARG A 35 -21.67 31.21 38.12
C ARG A 35 -20.39 31.26 37.26
N TRP A 36 -20.64 31.05 35.96
CA TRP A 36 -19.70 31.14 34.85
C TRP A 36 -19.55 32.58 34.34
N THR A 37 -18.33 33.15 34.32
CA THR A 37 -17.96 34.30 33.48
C THR A 37 -16.46 34.33 33.13
N ALA A 38 -16.05 33.58 32.09
CA ALA A 38 -14.83 33.87 31.32
C ALA A 38 -14.83 33.06 30.01
N ARG A 39 -14.45 33.67 28.89
CA ARG A 39 -14.27 32.97 27.61
C ARG A 39 -13.01 32.10 27.68
N ARG A 40 -13.13 30.78 27.53
CA ARG A 40 -12.01 29.90 27.18
C ARG A 40 -11.80 29.87 25.67
N SER A 41 -10.57 29.62 25.24
CA SER A 41 -10.26 29.44 23.82
C SER A 41 -10.70 28.06 23.35
N MET A 42 -10.81 27.87 22.03
CA MET A 42 -11.10 26.55 21.45
C MET A 42 -9.96 25.53 21.68
N VAL A 43 -8.76 26.00 22.06
CA VAL A 43 -7.60 25.15 22.42
C VAL A 43 -7.80 24.50 23.78
N ASP A 44 -8.36 25.24 24.76
CA ASP A 44 -8.60 24.74 26.13
C ASP A 44 -9.70 23.66 26.21
N LEU A 45 -10.54 23.56 25.18
CA LEU A 45 -11.59 22.56 25.06
C LEU A 45 -11.09 21.29 24.33
N VAL A 46 -10.07 21.43 23.48
CA VAL A 46 -9.37 20.29 22.84
C VAL A 46 -8.47 19.56 23.84
N LEU A 47 -7.78 20.29 24.72
CA LEU A 47 -6.91 19.74 25.77
C LEU A 47 -7.66 19.02 26.91
N MET A 48 -8.99 19.06 26.94
CA MET A 48 -9.82 18.30 27.91
C MET A 48 -10.45 17.02 27.33
N ILE A 49 -10.17 16.70 26.06
CA ILE A 49 -10.72 15.52 25.36
C ILE A 49 -9.58 14.63 24.80
N MET A 50 -8.33 15.03 24.98
CA MET A 50 -7.14 14.28 24.57
C MET A 50 -6.22 14.05 25.77
N ASP A 51 -6.11 12.80 26.18
CA ASP A 51 -5.02 12.27 27.01
C ASP A 51 -4.18 11.30 26.15
N GLU A 52 -2.91 11.07 26.47
CA GLU A 52 -1.95 10.54 25.47
C GLU A 52 -2.17 9.07 25.03
N ASP A 53 -3.00 8.29 25.74
CA ASP A 53 -3.13 6.83 25.55
C ASP A 53 -4.43 6.34 24.87
N GLY A 54 -5.22 7.24 24.26
CA GLY A 54 -6.38 6.86 23.43
C GLY A 54 -7.67 6.51 24.20
N PRO A 55 -8.67 5.87 23.56
CA PRO A 55 -10.01 5.75 24.13
C PRO A 55 -10.12 4.67 25.21
N LEU A 56 -10.60 5.06 26.39
CA LEU A 56 -10.83 4.17 27.53
C LEU A 56 -11.86 3.06 27.24
N PRO A 57 -11.71 1.85 27.82
CA PRO A 57 -12.63 0.75 27.63
C PRO A 57 -13.99 0.97 28.32
N MET A 58 -15.07 0.53 27.65
CA MET A 58 -16.43 0.59 28.19
C MET A 58 -16.66 -0.46 29.29
N TYR A 59 -16.83 -0.01 30.53
CA TYR A 59 -17.28 -0.87 31.64
C TYR A 59 -18.79 -1.18 31.57
N ASN A 60 -19.18 -2.30 32.20
CA ASN A 60 -20.57 -2.73 32.50
C ASN A 60 -21.45 -3.32 31.37
N MET A 61 -20.90 -4.14 30.47
CA MET A 61 -21.73 -5.08 29.68
C MET A 61 -21.51 -6.54 30.11
N ARG A 62 -22.59 -7.33 30.17
CA ARG A 62 -22.54 -8.76 30.54
C ARG A 62 -22.14 -9.63 29.34
N PRO A 63 -21.43 -10.76 29.54
CA PRO A 63 -21.02 -11.64 28.44
C PRO A 63 -22.22 -12.25 27.71
N THR A 64 -22.15 -12.34 26.38
CA THR A 64 -23.08 -13.12 25.56
C THR A 64 -22.36 -14.36 25.01
N LYS A 65 -23.00 -15.53 25.09
CA LYS A 65 -22.44 -16.79 24.55
C LYS A 65 -22.43 -16.73 23.00
N LYS A 66 -21.26 -16.93 22.39
CA LYS A 66 -21.14 -17.21 20.94
C LYS A 66 -22.03 -18.40 20.59
N THR A 67 -22.97 -18.20 19.68
CA THR A 67 -23.73 -19.32 19.10
C THR A 67 -22.88 -19.93 18.00
N ARG A 68 -22.57 -21.24 18.10
CA ARG A 68 -21.76 -21.95 17.09
C ARG A 68 -22.41 -21.82 15.70
N ASN A 69 -21.61 -21.53 14.69
CA ASN A 69 -22.04 -21.48 13.30
C ASN A 69 -21.66 -22.77 12.54
N ALA A 70 -22.07 -22.89 11.28
CA ALA A 70 -21.82 -24.08 10.48
C ALA A 70 -20.33 -24.30 10.10
N ALA A 71 -19.48 -23.27 10.20
CA ALA A 71 -18.03 -23.43 10.04
C ALA A 71 -17.40 -24.00 11.32
N ASP A 72 -17.84 -23.53 12.51
CA ASP A 72 -17.44 -24.10 13.80
C ASP A 72 -17.85 -25.59 13.95
N GLN A 73 -18.78 -26.09 13.13
CA GLN A 73 -19.16 -27.51 13.07
C GLN A 73 -18.43 -28.29 11.97
N PHE A 74 -17.95 -27.61 10.92
CA PHE A 74 -17.27 -28.25 9.80
C PHE A 74 -15.80 -28.59 10.10
N ASP A 75 -15.11 -27.74 10.88
CA ASP A 75 -13.75 -28.05 11.35
C ASP A 75 -13.73 -29.29 12.26
N ASP A 76 -14.60 -29.34 13.28
CA ASP A 76 -14.74 -30.47 14.21
C ASP A 76 -15.00 -31.82 13.48
N GLU A 77 -15.70 -31.82 12.35
CA GLU A 77 -16.04 -33.01 11.56
C GLU A 77 -14.99 -33.43 10.50
N GLN A 78 -14.00 -32.58 10.18
CA GLN A 78 -13.06 -32.82 9.07
C GLN A 78 -11.59 -32.81 9.46
N GLN A 79 -11.24 -32.33 10.65
CA GLN A 79 -9.84 -32.23 11.09
C GLN A 79 -9.12 -33.59 11.13
N GLY A 80 -9.77 -34.63 11.66
CA GLY A 80 -9.19 -35.98 11.69
C GLY A 80 -8.95 -36.61 10.31
N GLU A 81 -9.73 -36.25 9.29
CA GLU A 81 -9.48 -36.69 7.90
C GLU A 81 -8.32 -35.94 7.25
N TYR A 82 -8.06 -34.69 7.65
CA TYR A 82 -6.93 -33.91 7.16
C TYR A 82 -5.60 -34.44 7.71
N GLU A 83 -5.55 -34.76 9.01
CA GLU A 83 -4.36 -35.28 9.68
C GLU A 83 -3.99 -36.69 9.16
N ALA A 84 -4.98 -37.53 8.86
CA ALA A 84 -4.76 -38.86 8.27
C ALA A 84 -4.20 -38.86 6.83
N ARG A 85 -4.29 -37.75 6.10
CA ARG A 85 -3.79 -37.65 4.70
C ARG A 85 -2.26 -37.46 4.60
N GLY A 86 -1.57 -37.29 5.73
CA GLY A 86 -0.13 -37.02 5.79
C GLY A 86 0.82 -38.22 5.68
N GLN A 87 0.33 -39.47 5.64
CA GLN A 87 1.21 -40.65 5.78
C GLN A 87 1.08 -41.71 4.66
N SER A 88 2.24 -42.08 4.10
CA SER A 88 2.57 -43.25 3.25
C SER A 88 2.45 -43.15 1.70
N PRO A 89 3.45 -43.64 0.92
CA PRO A 89 3.71 -43.17 -0.45
C PRO A 89 3.31 -44.13 -1.59
N HIS A 90 2.59 -45.23 -1.32
CA HIS A 90 2.20 -46.19 -2.37
C HIS A 90 0.68 -46.27 -2.60
N GLY A 91 0.28 -46.58 -3.83
CA GLY A 91 -1.14 -46.64 -4.24
C GLY A 91 -1.72 -45.35 -4.84
N GLN A 92 -0.94 -44.52 -5.55
CA GLN A 92 -1.50 -43.37 -6.28
C GLN A 92 -2.36 -43.78 -7.49
N ILE A 93 -2.00 -44.86 -8.20
CA ILE A 93 -2.68 -45.29 -9.42
C ILE A 93 -4.11 -45.80 -9.13
N ASP A 94 -4.26 -46.67 -8.12
CA ASP A 94 -5.57 -47.18 -7.72
C ASP A 94 -6.46 -46.09 -7.11
N ARG A 95 -5.88 -45.09 -6.43
CA ARG A 95 -6.61 -43.90 -5.95
C ARG A 95 -7.17 -43.06 -7.10
N VAL A 96 -6.40 -42.84 -8.17
CA VAL A 96 -6.90 -42.16 -9.39
C VAL A 96 -7.99 -42.98 -10.08
N HIS A 97 -7.84 -44.31 -10.15
CA HIS A 97 -8.86 -45.17 -10.73
C HIS A 97 -10.17 -45.17 -9.93
N THR A 98 -10.07 -45.17 -8.59
CA THR A 98 -11.23 -45.13 -7.68
C THR A 98 -11.93 -43.76 -7.74
N HIS A 99 -11.17 -42.66 -7.75
CA HIS A 99 -11.71 -41.31 -7.94
C HIS A 99 -12.43 -41.13 -9.28
N ASN A 100 -11.85 -41.62 -10.38
CA ASN A 100 -12.45 -41.52 -11.71
C ASN A 100 -13.72 -42.37 -11.85
N ASN A 101 -13.78 -43.52 -11.17
CA ASN A 101 -14.99 -44.35 -11.08
C ASN A 101 -16.08 -43.72 -10.20
N ALA A 102 -15.72 -42.95 -9.16
CA ALA A 102 -16.66 -42.25 -8.29
C ALA A 102 -17.32 -41.02 -8.96
N TYR A 103 -16.61 -40.33 -9.86
CA TYR A 103 -17.08 -39.09 -10.49
C TYR A 103 -17.02 -39.10 -12.04
N PRO A 104 -17.68 -40.06 -12.73
CA PRO A 104 -17.57 -40.23 -14.17
C PRO A 104 -18.00 -39.00 -14.98
N LYS A 105 -18.95 -38.20 -14.47
CA LYS A 105 -19.39 -36.95 -15.09
C LYS A 105 -18.32 -35.85 -15.09
N MET A 106 -17.38 -35.86 -14.15
CA MET A 106 -16.27 -34.89 -14.12
C MET A 106 -15.19 -35.28 -15.12
N TYR A 107 -14.90 -36.59 -15.23
CA TYR A 107 -13.95 -37.13 -16.21
C TYR A 107 -14.39 -36.82 -17.65
N ASP A 108 -15.65 -37.11 -18.00
CA ASP A 108 -16.25 -36.77 -19.29
C ASP A 108 -16.16 -35.27 -19.65
N GLU A 109 -16.28 -34.39 -18.65
CA GLU A 109 -16.26 -32.95 -18.87
C GLU A 109 -14.82 -32.39 -19.01
N LEU A 110 -13.85 -33.03 -18.37
CA LEU A 110 -12.42 -32.72 -18.54
C LEU A 110 -11.90 -33.18 -19.92
N ASP A 111 -12.30 -34.37 -20.37
CA ASP A 111 -11.88 -34.88 -21.68
C ASP A 111 -12.52 -34.10 -22.85
N LYS A 112 -13.77 -33.63 -22.68
CA LYS A 112 -14.37 -32.62 -23.59
C LYS A 112 -13.53 -31.35 -23.65
N ARG A 113 -13.08 -30.81 -22.51
CA ARG A 113 -12.30 -29.56 -22.44
C ARG A 113 -10.91 -29.68 -23.08
N ARG A 114 -10.28 -30.86 -23.03
CA ARG A 114 -9.01 -31.12 -23.75
C ARG A 114 -9.14 -31.07 -25.28
N SER A 115 -10.35 -31.26 -25.83
CA SER A 115 -10.58 -31.28 -27.28
C SER A 115 -10.72 -29.90 -27.95
N ILE A 116 -10.67 -28.79 -27.20
CA ILE A 116 -11.04 -27.45 -27.67
C ILE A 116 -9.82 -26.51 -27.88
N ALA A 117 -8.60 -27.01 -27.66
CA ALA A 117 -7.38 -26.23 -27.92
C ALA A 117 -6.85 -26.48 -29.35
N GLN A 118 -7.22 -25.61 -30.30
CA GLN A 118 -6.47 -25.41 -31.54
C GLN A 118 -5.84 -24.01 -31.53
N VAL A 119 -4.52 -23.97 -31.68
CA VAL A 119 -3.76 -22.73 -31.82
C VAL A 119 -3.77 -22.31 -33.28
N GLY A 120 -4.29 -21.12 -33.57
CA GLY A 120 -4.09 -20.46 -34.86
C GLY A 120 -2.85 -19.57 -34.82
N MET A 121 -1.94 -19.74 -35.78
CA MET A 121 -0.81 -18.82 -36.01
C MET A 121 -1.13 -17.95 -37.22
N ASP A 122 -0.91 -16.63 -37.11
CA ASP A 122 -1.24 -15.67 -38.17
C ASP A 122 -0.04 -15.44 -39.12
N THR A 123 -0.33 -15.20 -40.39
CA THR A 123 0.59 -15.28 -41.52
C THR A 123 1.16 -13.92 -41.92
N ARG A 124 2.22 -13.45 -41.25
CA ARG A 124 2.92 -12.21 -41.71
C ARG A 124 4.43 -12.03 -41.47
N GLN A 125 5.19 -13.10 -41.25
CA GLN A 125 6.67 -13.06 -41.17
C GLN A 125 7.36 -14.20 -41.95
N MET A 126 6.95 -14.45 -43.21
CA MET A 126 7.56 -15.45 -44.09
C MET A 126 8.12 -14.89 -45.41
N ALA A 127 8.51 -13.62 -45.41
CA ALA A 127 9.38 -13.03 -46.44
C ALA A 127 10.56 -12.35 -45.74
N LEU A 128 11.76 -12.48 -46.31
CA LEU A 128 13.05 -12.01 -45.77
C LEU A 128 13.63 -12.82 -44.59
N ARG A 129 14.15 -14.02 -44.87
CA ARG A 129 15.50 -14.48 -44.45
C ARG A 129 15.79 -15.90 -44.96
N GLY A 130 16.32 -15.99 -46.17
CA GLY A 130 17.04 -17.16 -46.64
C GLY A 130 18.43 -16.75 -47.11
N ALA A 131 19.48 -17.13 -46.37
CA ALA A 131 20.87 -17.32 -46.81
C ALA A 131 21.79 -17.67 -45.63
N ALA A 132 22.73 -18.60 -45.86
CA ALA A 132 24.00 -18.82 -45.14
C ALA A 132 23.94 -19.22 -43.63
N THR A 133 24.08 -20.52 -43.27
CA THR A 133 25.35 -21.25 -42.92
C THR A 133 25.91 -20.94 -41.52
N ASN A 134 26.41 -21.87 -40.68
CA ASN A 134 26.64 -23.33 -40.82
C ASN A 134 26.86 -23.99 -39.42
N SER A 135 26.51 -25.28 -39.26
CA SER A 135 27.09 -26.29 -38.31
C SER A 135 27.10 -26.01 -36.78
N SER A 136 26.82 -26.92 -35.84
CA SER A 136 26.59 -28.39 -35.87
C SER A 136 25.86 -28.86 -34.58
N ASN A 137 25.35 -30.10 -34.61
CA ASN A 137 24.84 -30.93 -33.49
C ASN A 137 23.44 -30.63 -32.91
N GLN A 138 22.43 -31.39 -33.38
CA GLN A 138 21.52 -32.15 -32.49
C GLN A 138 20.72 -33.23 -33.26
N ASN A 139 20.79 -34.46 -32.76
CA ASN A 139 19.90 -35.59 -33.07
C ASN A 139 18.53 -35.36 -32.36
N ASP A 140 17.38 -35.92 -32.73
CA ASP A 140 16.95 -36.74 -33.88
C ASP A 140 15.45 -36.41 -34.13
N THR A 141 14.97 -36.37 -35.37
CA THR A 141 13.56 -36.03 -35.67
C THR A 141 12.79 -37.20 -36.25
N GLY A 142 11.94 -37.81 -35.42
CA GLY A 142 11.11 -38.96 -35.80
C GLY A 142 10.13 -38.65 -36.94
N LYS A 143 10.44 -39.14 -38.14
CA LYS A 143 9.52 -39.17 -39.29
C LYS A 143 8.26 -39.96 -38.95
N PHE A 144 7.11 -39.48 -39.43
CA PHE A 144 5.83 -40.17 -39.30
C PHE A 144 5.69 -41.28 -40.34
N ASP A 145 5.59 -42.54 -39.90
CA ASP A 145 5.43 -43.71 -40.77
C ASP A 145 3.96 -43.82 -41.27
N PRO A 146 3.71 -43.75 -42.59
CA PRO A 146 2.36 -43.84 -43.16
C PRO A 146 1.74 -45.25 -43.11
N THR A 147 2.46 -46.28 -42.67
CA THR A 147 1.99 -47.68 -42.66
C THR A 147 1.45 -48.19 -41.32
N CYS A 148 1.49 -47.37 -40.25
CA CYS A 148 1.13 -47.78 -38.88
C CYS A 148 -0.26 -48.46 -38.76
N PRO A 149 -0.34 -49.78 -38.45
CA PRO A 149 -1.60 -50.53 -38.44
C PRO A 149 -2.59 -50.08 -37.35
N LYS A 150 -2.07 -49.55 -36.22
CA LYS A 150 -2.89 -49.02 -35.12
C LYS A 150 -3.61 -47.72 -35.52
N CYS A 151 -2.97 -46.88 -36.35
CA CYS A 151 -3.59 -45.66 -36.88
C CYS A 151 -4.70 -45.97 -37.90
N ILE A 152 -4.51 -46.97 -38.76
CA ILE A 152 -5.52 -47.41 -39.74
C ILE A 152 -6.78 -47.96 -39.04
N LYS A 153 -6.63 -48.76 -37.97
CA LYS A 153 -7.76 -49.22 -37.13
C LYS A 153 -8.51 -48.03 -36.47
N ARG A 154 -7.80 -47.02 -35.97
CA ARG A 154 -8.41 -45.82 -35.37
C ARG A 154 -9.19 -44.98 -36.39
N LYS A 155 -8.68 -44.85 -37.63
CA LYS A 155 -9.35 -44.13 -38.72
C LYS A 155 -10.66 -44.80 -39.13
N LYS A 156 -10.66 -46.13 -39.35
CA LYS A 156 -11.89 -46.88 -39.71
C LYS A 156 -13.00 -46.75 -38.65
N ARG A 157 -12.65 -46.82 -37.35
CA ARG A 157 -13.61 -46.65 -36.25
C ARG A 157 -14.27 -45.25 -36.22
N LEU A 158 -13.51 -44.20 -36.50
CA LEU A 158 -14.02 -42.83 -36.58
C LEU A 158 -14.90 -42.56 -37.82
N GLU A 159 -14.66 -43.27 -38.93
CA GLU A 159 -15.49 -43.20 -40.14
C GLU A 159 -16.83 -43.96 -39.98
N GLU A 160 -16.87 -45.04 -39.20
CA GLU A 160 -18.10 -45.75 -38.84
C GLU A 160 -18.97 -44.96 -37.86
N GLU A 161 -18.38 -44.29 -36.87
CA GLU A 161 -19.11 -43.42 -35.94
C GLU A 161 -19.69 -42.17 -36.65
N ARG A 162 -18.98 -41.60 -37.64
CA ARG A 162 -19.52 -40.54 -38.51
C ARG A 162 -20.70 -41.00 -39.37
N LYS A 163 -20.72 -42.25 -39.85
CA LYS A 163 -21.87 -42.81 -40.58
C LYS A 163 -23.12 -43.03 -39.72
N LYS A 164 -23.00 -43.10 -38.38
CA LYS A 164 -24.15 -43.27 -37.47
C LYS A 164 -24.80 -41.96 -36.99
N LYS A 165 -24.16 -40.79 -37.16
CA LYS A 165 -24.73 -39.47 -36.80
C LYS A 165 -25.30 -38.67 -37.98
N GLY A 166 -25.23 -39.22 -39.20
CA GLY A 166 -25.63 -38.55 -40.44
C GLY A 166 -26.89 -39.10 -41.12
N ARG A 167 -27.99 -39.35 -40.41
CA ARG A 167 -29.29 -39.70 -41.02
C ARG A 167 -30.50 -39.49 -40.07
N SER A 168 -31.10 -38.30 -40.09
CA SER A 168 -32.56 -38.18 -39.91
C SER A 168 -33.08 -37.06 -40.82
N SER A 169 -34.11 -37.37 -41.60
CA SER A 169 -34.51 -36.58 -42.76
C SER A 169 -35.78 -35.78 -42.50
N LYS A 170 -35.68 -34.44 -42.64
CA LYS A 170 -36.59 -33.52 -43.39
C LYS A 170 -38.11 -33.83 -43.52
N LYS A 171 -38.75 -34.57 -42.61
CA LYS A 171 -40.21 -34.92 -42.66
C LYS A 171 -41.00 -34.68 -41.36
N ASP A 172 -40.36 -34.16 -40.30
CA ASP A 172 -40.99 -33.87 -39.00
C ASP A 172 -41.15 -32.38 -38.65
N LYS A 173 -40.98 -31.47 -39.63
CA LYS A 173 -41.20 -30.02 -39.39
C LYS A 173 -42.66 -29.57 -39.51
N ASP A 174 -43.51 -30.26 -40.28
CA ASP A 174 -44.91 -29.83 -40.49
C ASP A 174 -45.94 -30.43 -39.53
N LYS A 175 -45.55 -31.37 -38.64
CA LYS A 175 -46.45 -31.92 -37.61
C LYS A 175 -46.45 -31.16 -36.29
N ARG A 176 -45.55 -30.19 -36.08
CA ARG A 176 -45.47 -29.42 -34.82
C ARG A 176 -46.39 -28.19 -34.78
N ILE A 177 -46.76 -27.66 -35.95
CA ILE A 177 -47.59 -26.44 -36.08
C ILE A 177 -49.10 -26.72 -35.93
N ARG A 178 -49.55 -27.99 -36.03
CA ARG A 178 -50.98 -28.37 -35.88
C ARG A 178 -51.39 -28.89 -34.49
N LYS A 179 -50.51 -28.82 -33.48
CA LYS A 179 -50.84 -29.26 -32.10
C LYS A 179 -51.05 -28.11 -31.09
N GLU A 180 -50.76 -26.87 -31.47
CA GLU A 180 -50.97 -25.69 -30.62
C GLU A 180 -52.38 -25.08 -30.75
N SER A 181 -53.19 -25.52 -31.72
CA SER A 181 -54.53 -24.97 -32.00
C SER A 181 -55.70 -25.74 -31.36
N LYS A 182 -55.46 -26.79 -30.55
CA LYS A 182 -56.53 -27.62 -29.94
C LYS A 182 -56.54 -27.71 -28.41
N ASN A 183 -55.59 -27.09 -27.70
CA ASN A 183 -55.62 -26.97 -26.23
C ASN A 183 -56.08 -25.59 -25.73
N LYS A 184 -56.73 -24.79 -26.59
CA LYS A 184 -57.13 -23.39 -26.29
C LYS A 184 -58.59 -23.24 -25.87
N LEU A 185 -59.30 -24.33 -25.53
CA LEU A 185 -60.75 -24.31 -25.26
C LEU A 185 -61.20 -25.08 -23.99
N ASP A 186 -60.29 -25.43 -23.06
CA ASP A 186 -60.65 -26.20 -21.85
C ASP A 186 -60.02 -25.68 -20.53
N ARG A 187 -59.56 -24.42 -20.50
CA ARG A 187 -59.11 -23.75 -19.26
C ARG A 187 -59.62 -22.32 -19.12
N VAL A 188 -60.93 -22.18 -19.20
CA VAL A 188 -61.65 -21.15 -18.43
C VAL A 188 -61.74 -21.64 -16.96
N THR A 189 -61.98 -20.72 -16.01
CA THR A 189 -62.26 -20.98 -14.58
C THR A 189 -61.23 -21.78 -13.76
N LYS A 190 -60.15 -21.09 -13.33
CA LYS A 190 -59.82 -20.91 -11.89
C LYS A 190 -58.68 -19.90 -11.67
N GLN A 191 -58.97 -18.83 -10.93
CA GLN A 191 -57.99 -17.82 -10.53
C GLN A 191 -56.93 -18.40 -9.57
N ARG A 192 -55.64 -18.20 -9.86
CA ARG A 192 -54.57 -18.16 -8.87
C ARG A 192 -53.55 -17.10 -9.28
N MET A 193 -53.22 -16.20 -8.36
CA MET A 193 -52.25 -15.12 -8.60
C MET A 193 -50.85 -15.70 -8.94
N PRO A 194 -50.08 -15.06 -9.83
CA PRO A 194 -48.71 -15.48 -10.11
C PRO A 194 -47.82 -15.25 -8.89
N LYS A 195 -47.14 -16.30 -8.43
CA LYS A 195 -46.05 -16.17 -7.43
C LYS A 195 -44.91 -15.33 -8.04
N PRO A 196 -44.28 -14.43 -7.28
CA PRO A 196 -43.16 -13.65 -7.78
C PRO A 196 -41.98 -14.56 -8.16
N ARG A 197 -41.26 -14.20 -9.23
CA ARG A 197 -39.96 -14.81 -9.56
C ARG A 197 -39.01 -14.60 -8.37
N LYS A 198 -38.31 -15.66 -7.94
CA LYS A 198 -37.19 -15.51 -6.99
C LYS A 198 -36.17 -14.55 -7.63
N GLN A 199 -35.97 -13.38 -7.04
CA GLN A 199 -34.86 -12.51 -7.39
C GLN A 199 -33.56 -13.27 -7.11
N GLN A 200 -32.61 -13.26 -8.05
CA GLN A 200 -31.23 -13.60 -7.72
C GLN A 200 -30.74 -12.55 -6.72
N ARG A 201 -30.23 -13.00 -5.56
CA ARG A 201 -29.52 -12.13 -4.63
C ARG A 201 -28.30 -11.56 -5.35
N THR A 202 -28.32 -10.25 -5.62
CA THR A 202 -27.28 -9.56 -6.40
C THR A 202 -26.08 -9.17 -5.54
N GLY A 203 -26.33 -8.78 -4.29
CA GLY A 203 -25.30 -8.56 -3.29
C GLY A 203 -24.76 -9.86 -2.69
N SER A 204 -23.52 -9.80 -2.20
CA SER A 204 -22.77 -10.92 -1.67
C SER A 204 -22.94 -11.15 -0.16
N GLY A 205 -23.64 -10.25 0.55
CA GLY A 205 -24.01 -10.43 1.95
C GLY A 205 -25.05 -11.56 2.15
N ASN A 206 -25.11 -12.11 3.35
CA ASN A 206 -25.92 -13.31 3.66
C ASN A 206 -27.43 -13.14 3.40
N ASP A 207 -27.93 -11.89 3.44
CA ASP A 207 -29.32 -11.55 3.17
C ASP A 207 -29.61 -11.18 1.70
N GLY A 208 -28.56 -10.98 0.91
CA GLY A 208 -28.60 -10.39 -0.44
C GLY A 208 -28.22 -8.92 -0.49
N ASN A 209 -27.84 -8.32 0.65
CA ASN A 209 -27.32 -6.96 0.77
C ASN A 209 -25.99 -6.79 0.00
N LEU A 210 -25.74 -5.58 -0.49
CA LEU A 210 -24.48 -5.20 -1.12
C LEU A 210 -23.42 -4.90 -0.06
N ARG A 211 -22.27 -5.56 -0.12
CA ARG A 211 -21.15 -5.29 0.80
C ARG A 211 -20.27 -4.16 0.28
N LEU A 212 -20.28 -3.02 0.98
CA LEU A 212 -19.44 -1.86 0.73
C LEU A 212 -18.12 -2.02 1.48
N CYS A 213 -17.00 -2.05 0.76
CA CYS A 213 -15.68 -2.06 1.37
C CYS A 213 -15.21 -0.64 1.67
N ILE A 214 -14.80 -0.39 2.91
CA ILE A 214 -14.44 0.93 3.43
C ILE A 214 -13.07 0.83 4.08
N VAL A 215 -12.19 1.75 3.72
CA VAL A 215 -10.94 2.01 4.44
C VAL A 215 -11.21 3.15 5.40
N GLU A 216 -10.92 2.97 6.68
CA GLU A 216 -11.21 3.99 7.69
C GLU A 216 -10.28 5.20 7.55
N GLY A 217 -10.85 6.40 7.64
CA GLY A 217 -10.12 7.64 7.56
C GLY A 217 -9.39 8.00 8.86
N ARG A 218 -8.33 8.79 8.77
CA ARG A 218 -7.51 9.18 9.92
C ARG A 218 -8.14 10.27 10.78
N SER A 219 -8.00 10.18 12.11
CA SER A 219 -8.42 11.24 13.06
C SER A 219 -9.87 11.72 12.81
N ILE A 220 -10.08 13.02 12.55
CA ILE A 220 -11.38 13.65 12.24
C ILE A 220 -12.07 13.12 10.98
N TYR A 221 -11.35 12.38 10.12
CA TYR A 221 -11.89 11.78 8.90
C TYR A 221 -12.46 10.37 9.10
N LYS A 222 -12.53 9.87 10.35
CA LYS A 222 -13.22 8.60 10.66
C LYS A 222 -14.70 8.69 10.34
N ARG A 223 -15.20 7.78 9.50
CA ARG A 223 -16.60 7.78 9.02
C ARG A 223 -17.36 6.54 9.43
N VAL A 224 -16.68 5.41 9.61
CA VAL A 224 -17.32 4.12 9.89
C VAL A 224 -18.16 4.12 11.19
N PRO A 225 -17.66 4.63 12.35
CA PRO A 225 -18.41 4.61 13.61
C PRO A 225 -19.65 5.50 13.59
N ILE A 226 -19.67 6.51 12.71
CA ILE A 226 -20.76 7.48 12.59
C ILE A 226 -21.85 6.96 11.64
N HIS A 227 -21.45 6.39 10.49
CA HIS A 227 -22.36 6.15 9.37
C HIS A 227 -22.78 4.69 9.19
N CYS A 228 -21.93 3.71 9.48
CA CYS A 228 -22.30 2.30 9.32
C CYS A 228 -23.46 1.86 10.26
N PRO A 229 -23.49 2.25 11.56
CA PRO A 229 -24.63 1.95 12.43
C PRO A 229 -25.97 2.53 11.93
N VAL A 230 -25.95 3.60 11.13
CA VAL A 230 -27.16 4.17 10.50
C VAL A 230 -27.65 3.27 9.37
N LEU A 231 -26.75 2.75 8.51
CA LEU A 231 -27.10 1.83 7.43
C LEU A 231 -27.73 0.53 7.96
N ASP A 232 -27.15 -0.03 9.03
CA ASP A 232 -27.64 -1.24 9.68
C ASP A 232 -29.02 -1.04 10.32
N LYS A 233 -29.17 0.05 11.10
CA LYS A 233 -30.41 0.39 11.81
C LYS A 233 -31.58 0.66 10.86
N GLU A 234 -31.33 1.36 9.76
CA GLU A 234 -32.35 1.70 8.75
C GLU A 234 -32.54 0.62 7.67
N LYS A 235 -31.76 -0.48 7.74
CA LYS A 235 -31.79 -1.59 6.77
C LYS A 235 -31.62 -1.12 5.32
N ALA A 236 -30.57 -0.33 5.09
CA ALA A 236 -30.28 0.32 3.81
C ALA A 236 -30.01 -0.63 2.61
N GLY A 237 -29.98 -1.95 2.83
CA GLY A 237 -29.56 -2.94 1.82
C GLY A 237 -28.06 -2.96 1.55
N VAL A 238 -27.28 -2.27 2.39
CA VAL A 238 -25.82 -2.17 2.33
C VAL A 238 -25.23 -2.60 3.66
N GLU A 239 -24.16 -3.40 3.63
CA GLU A 239 -23.40 -3.89 4.78
C GLU A 239 -21.97 -3.32 4.69
N CYS A 240 -21.47 -2.72 5.77
CA CYS A 240 -20.11 -2.18 5.82
C CYS A 240 -19.08 -3.30 6.08
N VAL A 241 -18.01 -3.34 5.28
CA VAL A 241 -16.86 -4.21 5.50
C VAL A 241 -15.58 -3.38 5.58
N LEU A 242 -14.82 -3.53 6.66
CA LEU A 242 -13.52 -2.86 6.80
C LEU A 242 -12.44 -3.57 5.96
N GLY A 243 -11.73 -2.80 5.14
CA GLY A 243 -10.48 -3.20 4.49
C GLY A 243 -9.26 -2.60 5.19
N THR A 244 -8.09 -3.22 5.03
CA THR A 244 -6.82 -2.69 5.58
C THR A 244 -6.32 -1.46 4.82
N ASP A 245 -6.64 -1.41 3.53
CA ASP A 245 -6.22 -0.43 2.55
C ASP A 245 -7.08 -0.57 1.28
N ARG A 246 -6.95 0.38 0.34
CA ARG A 246 -7.79 0.39 -0.86
C ARG A 246 -7.45 -0.79 -1.76
N LEU A 247 -6.18 -1.17 -1.90
CA LEU A 247 -5.81 -2.31 -2.72
C LEU A 247 -6.32 -3.65 -2.12
N ASP A 248 -6.36 -3.82 -0.80
CA ASP A 248 -7.10 -4.92 -0.14
C ASP A 248 -8.59 -4.90 -0.50
N CYS A 249 -9.26 -3.76 -0.36
CA CYS A 249 -10.66 -3.63 -0.78
C CYS A 249 -10.86 -4.01 -2.26
N LEU A 250 -10.01 -3.53 -3.18
CA LEU A 250 -10.11 -3.82 -4.61
C LEU A 250 -9.86 -5.31 -4.93
N ARG A 251 -8.90 -5.95 -4.24
CA ARG A 251 -8.67 -7.40 -4.30
C ARG A 251 -9.88 -8.18 -3.77
N ARG A 252 -10.52 -7.75 -2.68
CA ARG A 252 -11.74 -8.36 -2.13
C ARG A 252 -12.94 -8.20 -3.07
N ILE A 253 -13.11 -7.04 -3.73
CA ILE A 253 -14.14 -6.85 -4.76
C ILE A 253 -13.88 -7.79 -5.93
N SER A 254 -12.65 -7.90 -6.42
CA SER A 254 -12.28 -8.82 -7.51
C SER A 254 -12.58 -10.29 -7.15
N LYS A 255 -12.22 -10.72 -5.93
CA LYS A 255 -12.55 -12.05 -5.38
C LYS A 255 -14.05 -12.26 -5.12
N GLY A 256 -14.84 -11.18 -5.05
CA GLY A 256 -16.28 -11.21 -4.78
C GLY A 256 -16.65 -11.46 -3.31
N THR A 257 -15.71 -11.25 -2.38
CA THR A 257 -15.94 -11.28 -0.92
C THR A 257 -16.54 -9.97 -0.39
N VAL A 258 -16.54 -8.92 -1.22
CA VAL A 258 -17.32 -7.68 -1.07
C VAL A 258 -17.81 -7.27 -2.47
N ASP A 259 -18.75 -6.33 -2.58
CA ASP A 259 -19.39 -6.00 -3.86
C ASP A 259 -18.88 -4.70 -4.51
N PHE A 260 -18.56 -3.65 -3.73
CA PHE A 260 -18.13 -2.35 -4.26
C PHE A 260 -17.33 -1.50 -3.26
N GLY A 261 -16.70 -0.42 -3.75
CA GLY A 261 -15.91 0.53 -2.97
C GLY A 261 -15.49 1.77 -3.78
N VAL A 262 -14.77 2.70 -3.13
CA VAL A 262 -14.32 3.98 -3.72
C VAL A 262 -12.82 4.01 -3.97
N PHE A 263 -12.44 4.33 -5.22
CA PHE A 263 -11.06 4.24 -5.72
C PHE A 263 -10.65 5.52 -6.45
N SER A 264 -9.38 5.88 -6.33
CA SER A 264 -8.73 6.89 -7.14
C SER A 264 -8.32 6.31 -8.49
N PRO A 265 -8.06 7.15 -9.52
CA PRO A 265 -7.44 6.71 -10.76
C PRO A 265 -6.12 5.95 -10.55
N GLU A 266 -5.34 6.33 -9.54
CA GLU A 266 -4.07 5.73 -9.15
C GLU A 266 -4.24 4.30 -8.60
N ASP A 267 -5.28 4.02 -7.79
CA ASP A 267 -5.62 2.65 -7.35
C ASP A 267 -5.92 1.72 -8.54
N LEU A 268 -6.55 2.26 -9.60
CA LEU A 268 -6.91 1.48 -10.79
C LEU A 268 -5.67 1.09 -11.61
N VAL A 269 -4.70 2.01 -11.71
CA VAL A 269 -3.37 1.72 -12.29
C VAL A 269 -2.67 0.66 -11.45
N ALA A 270 -2.63 0.85 -10.13
CA ALA A 270 -1.94 -0.05 -9.19
C ALA A 270 -2.48 -1.49 -9.17
N ALA A 271 -3.69 -1.71 -9.70
CA ALA A 271 -4.31 -3.02 -9.79
C ALA A 271 -4.37 -3.60 -11.23
N GLN A 272 -3.77 -2.93 -12.22
CA GLN A 272 -3.74 -3.36 -13.62
C GLN A 272 -3.18 -4.78 -13.78
N TRP A 273 -2.09 -5.11 -13.07
CA TRP A 273 -1.41 -6.42 -13.19
C TRP A 273 -2.19 -7.58 -12.56
N ALA A 274 -3.14 -7.30 -11.68
CA ALA A 274 -3.89 -8.32 -10.95
C ALA A 274 -5.11 -8.89 -11.73
N ASN A 275 -5.29 -8.51 -13.00
CA ASN A 275 -6.39 -8.92 -13.89
C ASN A 275 -7.77 -8.88 -13.20
N ILE A 276 -8.07 -7.74 -12.58
CA ILE A 276 -9.23 -7.58 -11.69
C ILE A 276 -10.56 -7.64 -12.45
N ASP A 277 -11.40 -8.63 -12.14
CA ASP A 277 -12.74 -8.76 -12.74
C ASP A 277 -13.76 -7.85 -12.02
N VAL A 278 -13.66 -6.56 -12.33
CA VAL A 278 -14.48 -5.48 -11.77
C VAL A 278 -14.88 -4.49 -12.87
N LEU A 279 -15.85 -3.62 -12.57
CA LEU A 279 -16.31 -2.55 -13.45
C LEU A 279 -16.39 -1.23 -12.70
N VAL A 280 -15.99 -0.15 -13.36
CA VAL A 280 -16.20 1.24 -12.94
C VAL A 280 -17.65 1.60 -13.26
N THR A 281 -18.43 1.97 -12.24
CA THR A 281 -19.88 2.23 -12.39
C THR A 281 -20.24 3.70 -12.32
N ASN A 282 -19.51 4.51 -11.55
CA ASN A 282 -19.82 5.92 -11.32
C ASN A 282 -18.56 6.75 -11.15
N GLU A 283 -18.62 8.02 -11.54
CA GLU A 283 -17.62 9.05 -11.21
C GLU A 283 -18.05 9.88 -10.00
N LEU A 284 -17.13 10.07 -9.07
CA LEU A 284 -17.26 10.96 -7.91
C LEU A 284 -16.81 12.37 -8.31
N ARG A 285 -17.69 13.09 -9.01
CA ARG A 285 -17.41 14.45 -9.46
C ARG A 285 -17.53 15.43 -8.31
N LEU A 286 -16.58 16.36 -8.18
CA LEU A 286 -16.73 17.56 -7.32
C LEU A 286 -17.25 18.78 -8.10
N ARG A 287 -17.16 18.76 -9.44
CA ARG A 287 -17.59 19.85 -10.34
C ARG A 287 -18.24 19.26 -11.60
N LYS A 288 -19.11 20.01 -12.29
CA LYS A 288 -19.75 19.59 -13.55
C LYS A 288 -18.78 19.62 -14.76
N ARG A 289 -17.60 18.99 -14.64
CA ARG A 289 -16.58 18.86 -15.69
C ARG A 289 -16.14 17.39 -15.83
N PRO A 290 -15.73 16.92 -17.03
CA PRO A 290 -15.48 15.49 -17.28
C PRO A 290 -14.23 14.91 -16.60
N PHE A 291 -13.29 15.75 -16.15
CA PHE A 291 -12.03 15.31 -15.52
C PHE A 291 -11.79 16.05 -14.21
N ALA A 292 -11.15 15.41 -13.24
CA ALA A 292 -10.85 16.00 -11.94
C ALA A 292 -9.85 17.14 -12.03
N ARG A 293 -8.90 17.07 -12.97
CA ARG A 293 -7.91 18.12 -13.27
C ARG A 293 -7.56 18.10 -14.76
N ASN A 294 -7.27 19.28 -15.31
CA ASN A 294 -6.65 19.44 -16.62
C ASN A 294 -5.35 20.20 -16.40
N ILE A 295 -4.21 19.65 -16.80
CA ILE A 295 -2.92 20.34 -16.75
C ILE A 295 -2.65 21.00 -18.09
N VAL A 296 -2.20 22.25 -18.07
CA VAL A 296 -1.87 23.07 -19.25
C VAL A 296 -0.45 23.62 -19.10
N ALA A 297 0.20 23.89 -20.23
CA ALA A 297 1.47 24.60 -20.27
C ALA A 297 1.20 26.07 -20.62
N VAL A 298 1.68 26.99 -19.78
CA VAL A 298 1.59 28.43 -20.02
C VAL A 298 2.99 28.95 -20.29
N VAL A 299 3.13 29.73 -21.37
CA VAL A 299 4.42 30.30 -21.80
C VAL A 299 4.33 31.80 -22.04
N ASN A 300 5.45 32.48 -21.84
CA ASN A 300 5.63 33.87 -22.26
C ASN A 300 5.75 33.93 -23.79
N ARG A 301 5.05 34.88 -24.44
CA ARG A 301 5.12 35.02 -25.91
C ARG A 301 6.52 35.29 -26.44
N ARG A 302 7.44 35.83 -25.63
CA ARG A 302 8.83 36.11 -26.04
C ARG A 302 9.63 34.88 -26.47
N ILE A 303 9.21 33.67 -26.08
CA ILE A 303 9.83 32.41 -26.51
C ILE A 303 9.06 31.68 -27.63
N LEU A 304 7.94 32.25 -28.09
CA LEU A 304 7.14 31.63 -29.15
C LEU A 304 7.70 32.00 -30.53
N PRO A 305 7.86 31.01 -31.43
CA PRO A 305 8.19 31.28 -32.82
C PRO A 305 6.97 31.79 -33.61
N ASP A 306 7.24 32.58 -34.65
CA ASP A 306 6.24 33.10 -35.60
C ASP A 306 5.48 31.99 -36.37
N GLN A 307 6.06 30.80 -36.45
CA GLN A 307 5.48 29.60 -37.06
C GLN A 307 5.61 28.40 -36.12
N SER A 308 4.73 27.41 -36.25
CA SER A 308 4.75 26.21 -35.40
C SER A 308 6.09 25.47 -35.46
N SER A 309 6.72 25.30 -34.30
CA SER A 309 7.97 24.54 -34.13
C SER A 309 7.75 23.34 -33.21
N THR A 310 8.78 22.53 -32.95
CA THR A 310 8.68 21.40 -32.00
C THR A 310 8.74 21.88 -30.55
N LEU A 311 8.12 21.15 -29.62
CA LEU A 311 8.21 21.45 -28.17
C LEU A 311 9.64 21.64 -27.69
N HIS A 312 10.54 20.73 -28.10
CA HIS A 312 11.96 20.79 -27.76
C HIS A 312 12.59 22.10 -28.25
N ALA A 313 12.32 22.54 -29.49
CA ALA A 313 12.87 23.78 -30.02
C ALA A 313 12.32 25.05 -29.35
N VAL A 314 11.05 25.04 -28.92
CA VAL A 314 10.42 26.18 -28.21
C VAL A 314 10.93 26.32 -26.77
N LEU A 315 11.19 25.20 -26.08
CA LEU A 315 11.51 25.19 -24.64
C LEU A 315 13.00 25.05 -24.32
N LYS A 316 13.85 24.69 -25.29
CA LYS A 316 15.30 24.56 -25.06
C LYS A 316 15.93 25.90 -24.69
N ASN A 317 16.80 25.89 -23.69
CA ASN A 317 17.44 27.06 -23.10
C ASN A 317 16.48 28.11 -22.51
N SER A 318 15.16 27.86 -22.45
CA SER A 318 14.22 28.72 -21.75
C SER A 318 14.37 28.58 -20.24
N THR A 319 13.63 29.40 -19.47
CA THR A 319 13.62 29.37 -18.01
C THR A 319 12.34 28.72 -17.48
N LEU A 320 12.47 27.64 -16.71
CA LEU A 320 11.34 26.87 -16.17
C LEU A 320 10.91 27.36 -14.78
N CYS A 321 9.67 27.82 -14.65
CA CYS A 321 9.00 27.97 -13.36
C CYS A 321 8.29 26.65 -13.03
N HIS A 322 8.88 25.81 -12.17
CA HIS A 322 8.32 24.49 -11.88
C HIS A 322 7.36 24.57 -10.66
N PRO A 323 6.11 24.07 -10.75
CA PRO A 323 5.12 24.12 -9.66
C PRO A 323 5.52 23.35 -8.39
N GLY A 324 6.55 22.51 -8.49
CA GLY A 324 7.06 21.69 -7.40
C GLY A 324 6.41 20.31 -7.37
N GLU A 325 7.13 19.33 -6.85
CA GLU A 325 6.61 17.99 -6.62
C GLU A 325 6.04 17.86 -5.22
N THR A 326 5.02 17.02 -5.09
CA THR A 326 4.22 16.90 -3.89
C THR A 326 3.76 15.47 -3.67
N MET A 327 3.63 15.08 -2.41
CA MET A 327 3.14 13.76 -2.01
C MET A 327 1.63 13.77 -1.73
N ASP A 328 0.98 14.94 -1.73
CA ASP A 328 -0.43 15.10 -1.39
C ASP A 328 -1.35 15.10 -2.62
N ASP A 329 -2.34 14.20 -2.63
CA ASP A 329 -3.40 14.11 -3.66
C ASP A 329 -4.14 15.45 -3.90
N LEU A 330 -4.08 16.39 -2.95
CA LEU A 330 -4.71 17.70 -3.01
C LEU A 330 -4.06 18.64 -4.04
N ARG A 331 -2.77 18.45 -4.37
CA ARG A 331 -2.05 19.26 -5.37
C ARG A 331 -2.02 18.60 -6.75
N PRO A 332 -1.90 19.39 -7.84
CA PRO A 332 -2.24 18.93 -9.18
C PRO A 332 -1.24 17.97 -9.82
N LEU A 333 0.00 17.91 -9.31
CA LEU A 333 1.10 17.15 -9.89
C LEU A 333 1.81 16.32 -8.82
N SER A 334 1.56 15.01 -8.83
CA SER A 334 2.42 14.03 -8.18
C SER A 334 3.74 13.88 -8.94
N GLU A 335 4.75 13.26 -8.32
CA GLU A 335 6.06 12.99 -8.95
C GLU A 335 5.92 12.28 -10.32
N THR A 336 5.03 11.29 -10.44
CA THR A 336 4.77 10.58 -11.70
C THR A 336 4.19 11.49 -12.78
N LEU A 337 3.20 12.32 -12.44
CA LEU A 337 2.57 13.24 -13.40
C LEU A 337 3.51 14.38 -13.79
N SER A 338 4.32 14.87 -12.85
CA SER A 338 5.34 15.89 -13.09
C SER A 338 6.45 15.35 -14.00
N GLY A 339 7.01 14.19 -13.66
CA GLY A 339 8.03 13.50 -14.47
C GLY A 339 7.52 13.08 -15.86
N TYR A 340 6.21 12.91 -16.03
CA TYR A 340 5.60 12.74 -17.34
C TYR A 340 5.63 14.02 -18.17
N LEU A 341 5.22 15.17 -17.62
CA LEU A 341 5.27 16.45 -18.33
C LEU A 341 6.71 16.82 -18.72
N GLU A 342 7.67 16.56 -17.84
CA GLU A 342 9.10 16.69 -18.14
C GLU A 342 9.53 15.76 -19.30
N SER A 343 9.13 14.49 -19.28
CA SER A 343 9.47 13.52 -20.34
C SER A 343 8.89 13.82 -21.73
N LEU A 344 7.87 14.68 -21.83
CA LEU A 344 7.33 15.12 -23.11
C LEU A 344 8.26 16.12 -23.84
N VAL A 345 9.26 16.66 -23.14
CA VAL A 345 10.19 17.67 -23.66
C VAL A 345 11.64 17.18 -23.60
N LEU A 346 12.00 16.47 -22.54
CA LEU A 346 13.36 16.00 -22.26
C LEU A 346 13.68 14.70 -22.99
N GLU A 347 14.92 14.59 -23.46
CA GLU A 347 15.51 13.31 -23.82
C GLU A 347 15.85 12.50 -22.55
N ARG A 348 15.66 11.18 -22.62
CA ARG A 348 15.87 10.30 -21.47
C ARG A 348 17.36 10.02 -21.23
N SER A 349 17.89 10.45 -20.08
CA SER A 349 19.20 10.00 -19.59
C SER A 349 19.09 8.77 -18.67
N CYS A 350 20.05 7.85 -18.80
CA CYS A 350 20.16 6.62 -18.01
C CYS A 350 21.61 6.29 -17.61
N ASP A 351 22.44 7.32 -17.38
CA ASP A 351 23.85 7.20 -16.96
C ASP A 351 23.97 6.30 -15.71
N PRO A 352 24.66 5.13 -15.78
CA PRO A 352 24.81 4.20 -14.66
C PRO A 352 25.63 4.76 -13.49
N THR A 353 26.37 5.86 -13.70
CA THR A 353 27.14 6.54 -12.66
C THR A 353 26.30 7.53 -11.82
N ARG A 354 24.98 7.57 -12.04
CA ARG A 354 24.04 8.47 -11.34
C ARG A 354 22.75 7.75 -10.98
N SER A 355 22.08 8.16 -9.91
CA SER A 355 20.77 7.61 -9.56
C SER A 355 19.70 7.99 -10.60
N ASN A 356 18.55 7.30 -10.59
CA ASN A 356 17.43 7.65 -11.48
C ASN A 356 16.93 9.10 -11.27
N THR A 357 16.86 9.56 -10.02
CA THR A 357 16.48 10.95 -9.69
C THR A 357 17.52 11.95 -10.20
N GLU A 358 18.81 11.66 -10.02
CA GLU A 358 19.87 12.55 -10.48
C GLU A 358 19.96 12.62 -12.01
N ASN A 359 19.68 11.52 -12.72
CA ASN A 359 19.56 11.53 -14.18
C ASN A 359 18.44 12.47 -14.67
N LYS A 360 17.28 12.50 -14.00
CA LYS A 360 16.20 13.46 -14.30
C LYS A 360 16.66 14.91 -14.04
N LEU A 361 17.27 15.17 -12.88
CA LEU A 361 17.76 16.51 -12.51
C LEU A 361 18.83 17.01 -13.49
N LYS A 362 19.76 16.16 -13.90
CA LYS A 362 20.75 16.50 -14.92
C LYS A 362 20.09 16.81 -16.27
N ALA A 363 19.16 15.98 -16.74
CA ALA A 363 18.47 16.22 -18.01
C ALA A 363 17.70 17.56 -18.00
N LEU A 364 17.04 17.90 -16.89
CA LEU A 364 16.41 19.23 -16.70
C LEU A 364 17.44 20.36 -16.75
N ALA A 365 18.57 20.20 -16.05
CA ALA A 365 19.61 21.22 -15.92
C ALA A 365 20.42 21.45 -17.20
N ASP A 366 20.52 20.43 -18.06
CA ASP A 366 21.15 20.52 -19.38
C ASP A 366 20.20 21.10 -20.45
N PHE A 367 18.87 20.96 -20.28
CA PHE A 367 17.86 21.37 -21.25
C PHE A 367 17.35 22.81 -21.04
N TYR A 368 17.07 23.20 -19.80
CA TYR A 368 16.64 24.56 -19.45
C TYR A 368 17.86 25.40 -19.03
N GLY A 369 17.90 26.66 -19.46
CA GLY A 369 19.03 27.55 -19.12
C GLY A 369 19.04 27.91 -17.62
N LYS A 370 17.85 28.05 -17.04
CA LYS A 370 17.60 28.25 -15.61
C LYS A 370 16.26 27.61 -15.24
N ALA A 371 16.05 27.33 -13.96
CA ALA A 371 14.73 27.02 -13.45
C ALA A 371 14.52 27.54 -12.01
N CYS A 372 13.28 27.53 -11.57
CA CYS A 372 12.93 27.37 -10.17
C CYS A 372 12.23 26.03 -9.97
N LYS A 373 13.00 24.97 -9.67
CA LYS A 373 12.52 23.68 -9.16
C LYS A 373 12.65 23.66 -7.65
N ALA A 374 11.88 24.52 -6.98
CA ALA A 374 11.87 24.62 -5.53
C ALA A 374 11.26 23.37 -4.85
N GLY A 375 11.61 23.17 -3.58
CA GLY A 375 11.13 22.03 -2.77
C GLY A 375 12.13 20.88 -2.69
N PRO A 376 11.80 19.81 -1.94
CA PRO A 376 12.66 18.62 -1.86
C PRO A 376 12.69 17.87 -3.20
N TRP A 377 13.89 17.46 -3.63
CA TRP A 377 14.11 16.59 -4.80
C TRP A 377 14.30 15.13 -4.37
N VAL A 378 14.80 14.91 -3.16
CA VAL A 378 14.86 13.61 -2.46
C VAL A 378 14.47 13.79 -0.99
N PRO A 379 14.04 12.72 -0.28
CA PRO A 379 13.68 12.80 1.13
C PRO A 379 14.85 13.13 2.07
N ASP A 380 16.06 12.65 1.75
CA ASP A 380 17.25 12.91 2.56
C ASP A 380 17.72 14.36 2.38
N LYS A 381 17.74 15.12 3.47
CA LYS A 381 18.03 16.56 3.45
C LYS A 381 19.47 16.89 3.08
N PHE A 382 20.43 16.00 3.39
CA PHE A 382 21.84 16.24 3.08
C PHE A 382 22.10 16.00 1.59
N ARG A 383 21.58 14.90 1.03
CA ARG A 383 21.65 14.60 -0.41
C ARG A 383 20.83 15.59 -1.23
N ASP A 384 19.70 16.08 -0.74
CA ASP A 384 18.92 17.15 -1.38
C ASP A 384 19.72 18.45 -1.51
N ALA A 385 20.36 18.88 -0.42
CA ALA A 385 21.22 20.07 -0.42
C ALA A 385 22.47 19.88 -1.31
N GLU A 386 23.04 18.67 -1.34
CA GLU A 386 24.15 18.32 -2.22
C GLU A 386 23.74 18.38 -3.70
N LEU A 387 22.61 17.78 -4.07
CA LEU A 387 22.07 17.83 -5.44
C LEU A 387 21.80 19.29 -5.86
N LYS A 388 21.19 20.11 -4.99
CA LYS A 388 20.97 21.55 -5.26
C LYS A 388 22.28 22.32 -5.50
N ARG A 389 23.36 21.95 -4.80
CA ARG A 389 24.70 22.52 -5.02
C ARG A 389 25.34 22.04 -6.33
N MET A 390 25.07 20.80 -6.77
CA MET A 390 25.56 20.25 -8.03
C MET A 390 24.81 20.78 -9.26
N TYR A 391 23.51 21.09 -9.12
CA TYR A 391 22.65 21.58 -10.19
C TYR A 391 22.06 22.97 -9.89
N PRO A 392 22.90 24.02 -9.68
CA PRO A 392 22.44 25.33 -9.23
C PRO A 392 21.56 26.05 -10.26
N SER A 393 21.66 25.71 -11.55
CA SER A 393 20.78 26.24 -12.60
C SER A 393 19.30 25.96 -12.32
N LEU A 394 18.97 24.84 -11.65
CA LEU A 394 17.60 24.47 -11.29
C LEU A 394 16.99 25.32 -10.16
N CYS A 395 17.80 26.12 -9.46
CA CYS A 395 17.37 27.09 -8.46
C CYS A 395 17.58 28.55 -8.90
N ALA A 396 18.18 28.79 -10.08
CA ALA A 396 18.65 30.10 -10.51
C ALA A 396 17.55 31.11 -10.88
N ALA A 397 16.29 30.68 -10.97
CA ALA A 397 15.12 31.54 -11.12
C ALA A 397 14.20 31.53 -9.88
N CYS A 398 14.60 30.88 -8.77
CA CYS A 398 13.84 30.94 -7.52
C CYS A 398 14.02 32.28 -6.81
N ALA A 399 13.09 32.64 -5.93
CA ALA A 399 13.12 33.93 -5.25
C ALA A 399 14.31 34.05 -4.28
N ARG A 400 14.52 33.03 -3.41
CA ARG A 400 15.67 33.00 -2.48
C ARG A 400 16.06 31.62 -1.96
N SER A 401 15.11 30.77 -1.61
CA SER A 401 15.37 29.57 -0.79
C SER A 401 15.43 28.27 -1.59
N CYS A 402 14.81 28.23 -2.78
CA CYS A 402 14.62 27.00 -3.57
C CYS A 402 14.01 25.83 -2.74
N SER A 403 13.28 26.16 -1.67
CA SER A 403 12.68 25.20 -0.73
C SER A 403 11.16 25.21 -0.84
N ALA A 404 10.48 24.37 -0.06
CA ALA A 404 9.01 24.40 0.02
C ALA A 404 8.45 25.73 0.61
N GLY A 405 9.31 26.61 1.12
CA GLY A 405 8.95 27.97 1.51
C GLY A 405 9.39 29.05 0.52
N ASP A 406 9.85 28.71 -0.69
CA ASP A 406 10.15 29.69 -1.72
C ASP A 406 8.86 30.29 -2.29
N ARG A 407 8.86 31.59 -2.58
CA ARG A 407 7.71 32.33 -3.12
C ARG A 407 7.22 31.76 -4.45
N TYR A 408 8.12 31.13 -5.22
CA TYR A 408 7.82 30.55 -6.52
C TYR A 408 7.48 29.06 -6.49
N TRP A 409 7.34 28.45 -5.31
CA TRP A 409 6.90 27.07 -5.14
C TRP A 409 5.36 26.93 -5.09
N GLY A 410 4.85 25.77 -5.51
CA GLY A 410 3.41 25.49 -5.60
C GLY A 410 2.77 26.07 -6.88
N ASN A 411 1.49 25.71 -7.10
CA ASN A 411 0.73 26.09 -8.30
C ASN A 411 0.80 27.61 -8.56
N ALA A 412 0.35 28.39 -7.59
CA ALA A 412 0.33 29.85 -7.66
C ALA A 412 1.74 30.49 -7.64
N GLY A 413 2.70 29.86 -6.97
CA GLY A 413 4.09 30.32 -6.95
C GLY A 413 4.73 30.24 -8.34
N SER A 414 4.52 29.14 -9.06
CA SER A 414 5.06 28.99 -10.42
C SER A 414 4.44 29.94 -11.44
N LEU A 415 3.14 30.26 -11.29
CA LEU A 415 2.47 31.30 -12.08
C LEU A 415 3.05 32.68 -11.75
N THR A 416 3.35 32.95 -10.48
CA THR A 416 4.00 34.19 -10.04
C THR A 416 5.44 34.33 -10.54
N CYS A 417 6.20 33.23 -10.61
CA CYS A 417 7.52 33.19 -11.25
C CYS A 417 7.45 33.57 -12.73
N LEU A 418 6.42 33.10 -13.44
CA LEU A 418 6.20 33.42 -14.85
C LEU A 418 5.79 34.90 -15.04
N THR A 419 4.87 35.42 -14.23
CA THR A 419 4.34 36.79 -14.38
C THR A 419 5.26 37.87 -13.83
N GLU A 420 6.10 37.58 -12.84
CA GLU A 420 7.19 38.48 -12.40
C GLU A 420 8.43 38.41 -13.32
N GLY A 421 8.31 37.78 -14.49
CA GLY A 421 9.30 37.78 -15.57
C GLY A 421 10.55 36.93 -15.29
N GLN A 422 10.58 36.19 -14.18
CA GLN A 422 11.71 35.36 -13.77
C GLN A 422 11.85 34.11 -14.63
N GLY A 423 10.74 33.61 -15.20
CA GLY A 423 10.77 32.50 -16.15
C GLY A 423 9.93 32.69 -17.41
N ASP A 424 9.94 31.65 -18.24
CA ASP A 424 9.35 31.61 -19.58
C ASP A 424 8.22 30.59 -19.72
N VAL A 425 8.21 29.53 -18.91
CA VAL A 425 7.26 28.41 -18.98
C VAL A 425 6.87 27.90 -17.59
N THR A 426 5.60 27.53 -17.39
CA THR A 426 5.13 26.74 -16.25
C THR A 426 4.04 25.73 -16.65
N TRP A 427 3.84 24.73 -15.79
CA TRP A 427 2.73 23.78 -15.82
C TRP A 427 1.71 24.16 -14.74
N GLY A 428 0.43 24.29 -15.10
CA GLY A 428 -0.63 24.67 -14.16
C GLY A 428 -1.91 23.86 -14.35
N GLU A 429 -2.75 23.79 -13.31
CA GLU A 429 -4.12 23.30 -13.44
C GLU A 429 -4.97 24.37 -14.15
N ALA A 430 -5.84 23.97 -15.08
CA ALA A 430 -6.49 24.91 -15.98
C ALA A 430 -7.45 25.89 -15.29
N ASP A 431 -8.13 25.48 -14.21
CA ASP A 431 -8.99 26.38 -13.43
C ASP A 431 -8.11 27.33 -12.56
N ASP A 432 -6.99 26.83 -12.00
CA ASP A 432 -6.01 27.67 -11.29
C ASP A 432 -5.41 28.75 -12.21
N VAL A 433 -5.08 28.39 -13.46
CA VAL A 433 -4.55 29.33 -14.48
C VAL A 433 -5.62 30.34 -14.90
N ALA A 434 -6.85 29.89 -15.18
CA ALA A 434 -7.95 30.78 -15.55
C ALA A 434 -8.27 31.78 -14.44
N ALA A 435 -8.31 31.33 -13.18
CA ALA A 435 -8.50 32.18 -12.02
C ALA A 435 -7.33 33.15 -11.78
N TYR A 436 -6.09 32.71 -11.95
CA TYR A 436 -4.90 33.55 -11.76
C TYR A 436 -4.83 34.69 -12.79
N PHE A 437 -5.07 34.41 -14.07
CA PHE A 437 -5.06 35.42 -15.14
C PHE A 437 -6.38 36.17 -15.31
N LYS A 438 -7.43 35.78 -14.57
CA LYS A 438 -8.80 36.31 -14.68
C LYS A 438 -9.38 36.19 -16.08
N VAL A 439 -9.20 35.03 -16.70
CA VAL A 439 -9.62 34.76 -18.09
C VAL A 439 -11.14 34.87 -18.28
N ASP A 440 -11.90 34.56 -17.22
CA ASP A 440 -13.37 34.54 -17.22
C ASP A 440 -14.02 35.82 -16.64
N ASP A 441 -13.25 36.83 -16.20
CA ASP A 441 -13.80 38.08 -15.64
C ASP A 441 -14.28 39.03 -16.77
N ALA A 442 -15.56 39.44 -16.70
CA ALA A 442 -16.19 40.30 -17.71
C ALA A 442 -15.71 41.77 -17.72
N ASP A 443 -15.06 42.23 -16.64
CA ASP A 443 -14.52 43.60 -16.49
C ASP A 443 -13.15 43.83 -17.17
N GLY A 444 -12.69 42.83 -17.94
CA GLY A 444 -11.35 42.82 -18.53
C GLY A 444 -10.36 42.09 -17.63
N GLY A 445 -9.70 41.06 -18.19
CA GLY A 445 -8.68 40.29 -17.49
C GLY A 445 -7.48 41.13 -17.07
N LEU A 446 -6.56 40.54 -16.31
CA LEU A 446 -5.35 41.25 -15.89
C LEU A 446 -4.60 41.83 -17.09
N THR A 447 -4.29 43.12 -17.02
CA THR A 447 -3.33 43.77 -17.91
C THR A 447 -2.01 43.02 -17.82
N GLY A 448 -1.56 42.47 -18.95
CA GLY A 448 -0.42 41.57 -19.00
C GLY A 448 -0.74 40.15 -19.46
N SER A 449 -2.01 39.71 -19.39
CA SER A 449 -2.44 38.37 -19.85
C SER A 449 -2.19 38.14 -21.35
N GLU A 450 -2.18 39.22 -22.14
CA GLU A 450 -1.81 39.23 -23.55
C GLU A 450 -0.35 38.85 -23.81
N ASN A 451 0.55 38.94 -22.82
CA ASN A 451 1.96 38.53 -22.95
C ASN A 451 2.19 37.02 -22.80
N PHE A 452 1.12 36.25 -22.57
CA PHE A 452 1.18 34.81 -22.37
C PHE A 452 0.31 34.05 -23.39
N ALA A 453 0.55 32.75 -23.49
CA ALA A 453 -0.19 31.83 -24.34
C ALA A 453 -0.18 30.42 -23.74
N TYR A 454 -1.17 29.60 -24.13
CA TYR A 454 -1.13 28.16 -23.91
C TYR A 454 -0.24 27.51 -24.97
N LEU A 455 0.80 26.78 -24.54
CA LEU A 455 1.59 25.93 -25.43
C LEU A 455 0.92 24.56 -25.54
N CYS A 456 0.86 23.97 -26.73
CA CYS A 456 0.22 22.69 -27.00
C CYS A 456 1.24 21.57 -27.23
N ARG A 457 0.87 20.30 -26.96
CA ARG A 457 1.78 19.14 -27.09
C ARG A 457 2.46 18.97 -28.48
N ASN A 458 1.87 19.53 -29.53
CA ASN A 458 2.40 19.52 -30.91
C ASN A 458 3.29 20.73 -31.23
N GLY A 459 3.56 21.63 -30.27
CA GLY A 459 4.34 22.85 -30.43
C GLY A 459 3.61 24.03 -31.11
N THR A 460 2.32 23.90 -31.43
CA THR A 460 1.46 25.08 -31.69
C THR A 460 1.09 25.77 -30.38
N TRP A 461 0.66 27.03 -30.44
CA TRP A 461 0.22 27.80 -29.28
C TRP A 461 -1.18 28.41 -29.49
N ARG A 462 -1.81 28.88 -28.41
CA ARG A 462 -3.14 29.50 -28.39
C ARG A 462 -3.18 30.69 -27.43
N ASP A 463 -3.94 31.72 -27.77
CA ASP A 463 -4.12 32.88 -26.89
C ASP A 463 -4.82 32.49 -25.57
N MET A 464 -4.56 33.23 -24.49
CA MET A 464 -5.14 32.96 -23.17
C MET A 464 -6.68 33.02 -23.14
N THR A 465 -7.30 33.76 -24.08
CA THR A 465 -8.76 33.86 -24.29
C THR A 465 -9.36 32.66 -25.02
N GLN A 466 -8.53 31.81 -25.64
CA GLN A 466 -8.98 30.63 -26.37
C GLN A 466 -9.03 29.41 -25.45
N LYS A 467 -9.83 28.40 -25.84
CA LYS A 467 -9.89 27.13 -25.13
C LYS A 467 -8.48 26.48 -25.05
N PRO A 468 -7.95 26.22 -23.84
CA PRO A 468 -6.59 25.72 -23.67
C PRO A 468 -6.38 24.34 -24.27
N CYS A 469 -5.15 24.08 -24.71
CA CYS A 469 -4.70 22.76 -25.11
C CYS A 469 -4.13 22.01 -23.91
N VAL A 470 -4.88 21.01 -23.44
CA VAL A 470 -4.59 20.24 -22.24
C VAL A 470 -3.46 19.25 -22.49
N TRP A 471 -2.43 19.28 -21.63
CA TRP A 471 -1.28 18.38 -21.65
C TRP A 471 -1.51 17.10 -20.87
N LEU A 472 -2.33 17.10 -19.82
CA LEU A 472 -2.69 15.90 -19.09
C LEU A 472 -4.08 16.05 -18.45
N ARG A 473 -4.88 14.98 -18.47
CA ARG A 473 -6.18 14.91 -17.80
C ARG A 473 -6.09 13.92 -16.65
N ARG A 474 -6.47 14.31 -15.42
CA ARG A 474 -6.66 13.35 -14.32
C ARG A 474 -8.13 12.96 -14.25
N PRO A 475 -8.50 11.67 -14.33
CA PRO A 475 -9.89 11.24 -14.13
C PRO A 475 -10.42 11.56 -12.73
N TRP A 476 -11.72 11.42 -12.52
CA TRP A 476 -12.31 11.52 -11.19
C TRP A 476 -12.03 10.26 -10.36
N ASN A 477 -12.15 10.37 -9.03
CA ASN A 477 -12.34 9.19 -8.19
C ASN A 477 -13.61 8.48 -8.63
N VAL A 478 -13.70 7.17 -8.43
CA VAL A 478 -14.77 6.34 -8.98
C VAL A 478 -15.30 5.32 -7.98
N ILE A 479 -16.52 4.86 -8.24
CA ILE A 479 -17.06 3.66 -7.63
C ILE A 479 -16.73 2.47 -8.53
N VAL A 480 -16.08 1.47 -7.96
CA VAL A 480 -15.80 0.18 -8.62
C VAL A 480 -16.64 -0.90 -7.96
N ALA A 481 -17.26 -1.75 -8.78
CA ALA A 481 -18.08 -2.86 -8.34
C ALA A 481 -17.69 -4.18 -9.01
N LYS A 482 -17.95 -5.31 -8.35
CA LYS A 482 -17.87 -6.63 -8.97
C LYS A 482 -18.83 -6.68 -10.16
N ARG A 483 -18.42 -7.28 -11.29
CA ARG A 483 -19.23 -7.37 -12.53
C ARG A 483 -20.68 -7.86 -12.33
N LYS A 484 -20.90 -8.79 -11.40
CA LYS A 484 -22.25 -9.31 -11.06
C LYS A 484 -23.16 -8.29 -10.36
N ALA A 485 -22.55 -7.32 -9.66
CA ALA A 485 -23.22 -6.35 -8.80
C ALA A 485 -23.30 -4.95 -9.42
N SER A 486 -22.56 -4.67 -10.49
CA SER A 486 -22.40 -3.33 -11.08
C SER A 486 -23.71 -2.62 -11.40
N GLU A 487 -24.71 -3.33 -11.93
CA GLU A 487 -26.02 -2.73 -12.22
C GLU A 487 -26.84 -2.43 -10.95
N ALA A 488 -26.73 -3.27 -9.92
CA ALA A 488 -27.38 -3.03 -8.62
C ALA A 488 -26.73 -1.83 -7.90
N VAL A 489 -25.39 -1.76 -7.92
CA VAL A 489 -24.62 -0.64 -7.36
C VAL A 489 -24.93 0.66 -8.10
N SER A 490 -24.92 0.67 -9.44
CA SER A 490 -25.26 1.86 -10.23
C SER A 490 -26.67 2.39 -9.91
N LYS A 491 -27.66 1.51 -9.71
CA LYS A 491 -29.03 1.88 -9.32
C LYS A 491 -29.13 2.41 -7.89
N LEU A 492 -28.41 1.78 -6.95
CA LEU A 492 -28.31 2.24 -5.56
C LEU A 492 -27.72 3.66 -5.51
N VAL A 493 -26.60 3.87 -6.19
CA VAL A 493 -25.87 5.16 -6.23
C VAL A 493 -26.72 6.24 -6.90
N GLN A 494 -27.42 5.93 -8.00
CA GLN A 494 -28.35 6.87 -8.65
C GLN A 494 -29.54 7.27 -7.76
N SER A 495 -29.89 6.46 -6.74
CA SER A 495 -30.93 6.85 -5.77
C SER A 495 -30.48 7.94 -4.78
N LEU A 496 -29.18 8.28 -4.75
CA LEU A 496 -28.60 9.33 -3.90
C LEU A 496 -28.65 10.71 -4.57
N THR A 497 -28.53 10.78 -5.91
CA THR A 497 -28.49 12.06 -6.65
C THR A 497 -29.81 12.82 -6.68
N ASN A 498 -30.92 12.14 -6.38
CA ASN A 498 -32.28 12.71 -6.42
C ASN A 498 -32.76 13.21 -5.05
N SER A 499 -32.05 12.88 -3.97
CA SER A 499 -32.22 13.53 -2.67
C SER A 499 -31.36 14.79 -2.61
N SER A 500 -31.86 15.86 -2.00
CA SER A 500 -30.99 16.92 -1.47
C SER A 500 -30.08 16.28 -0.43
N VAL A 501 -28.83 15.98 -0.78
CA VAL A 501 -27.83 15.40 0.14
C VAL A 501 -27.27 16.52 1.02
N THR A 502 -28.15 17.12 1.83
CA THR A 502 -27.74 17.63 3.13
C THR A 502 -27.28 16.44 4.00
N VAL A 503 -26.42 16.70 4.97
CA VAL A 503 -25.84 15.67 5.85
C VAL A 503 -26.87 15.25 6.91
N ASP A 504 -27.97 14.67 6.43
CA ASP A 504 -29.09 14.23 7.23
C ASP A 504 -28.76 12.91 7.96
N ARG A 505 -29.37 12.73 9.13
CA ARG A 505 -29.34 11.47 9.89
C ARG A 505 -30.27 10.41 9.28
N HIS A 506 -30.02 10.10 8.01
CA HIS A 506 -30.75 9.14 7.19
C HIS A 506 -29.75 8.32 6.37
N TRP A 507 -30.07 7.06 6.03
CA TRP A 507 -29.13 6.15 5.38
C TRP A 507 -28.54 6.67 4.07
N ARG A 508 -29.30 7.47 3.30
CA ARG A 508 -28.79 8.11 2.06
C ARG A 508 -27.64 9.08 2.32
N GLY A 509 -27.78 9.95 3.33
CA GLY A 509 -26.72 10.89 3.72
C GLY A 509 -25.51 10.15 4.27
N SER A 510 -25.74 9.10 5.07
CA SER A 510 -24.66 8.26 5.61
C SER A 510 -23.93 7.45 4.52
N LEU A 511 -24.64 6.90 3.53
CA LEU A 511 -24.03 6.22 2.39
C LEU A 511 -23.25 7.21 1.51
N ALA A 512 -23.80 8.40 1.24
CA ALA A 512 -23.08 9.43 0.49
C ALA A 512 -21.80 9.89 1.20
N ALA A 513 -21.82 10.03 2.53
CA ALA A 513 -20.64 10.34 3.34
C ALA A 513 -19.59 9.22 3.30
N LEU A 514 -20.00 7.96 3.37
CA LEU A 514 -19.10 6.79 3.22
C LEU A 514 -18.54 6.64 1.80
N LEU A 515 -19.29 7.08 0.77
CA LEU A 515 -18.85 7.12 -0.63
C LEU A 515 -18.05 8.38 -0.98
N GLU A 516 -17.63 9.17 0.01
CA GLU A 516 -16.83 10.39 -0.17
C GLU A 516 -17.50 11.48 -1.05
N SER A 517 -18.82 11.43 -1.19
CA SER A 517 -19.62 12.37 -1.98
C SER A 517 -19.79 13.70 -1.26
N LEU A 518 -18.88 14.66 -1.47
CA LEU A 518 -18.86 15.93 -0.73
C LEU A 518 -19.86 16.98 -1.23
N GLN A 519 -20.05 17.17 -2.56
CA GLN A 519 -20.83 18.32 -3.08
C GLN A 519 -21.56 18.11 -4.43
N ALA A 520 -21.12 17.21 -5.31
CA ALA A 520 -21.59 17.14 -6.70
C ALA A 520 -22.12 15.74 -7.08
N PRO A 521 -22.87 15.63 -8.21
CA PRO A 521 -23.59 14.40 -8.54
C PRO A 521 -22.67 13.22 -8.85
N LEU A 522 -23.10 12.06 -8.39
CA LEU A 522 -22.50 10.75 -8.66
C LEU A 522 -22.87 10.33 -10.09
N GLU A 523 -22.04 10.70 -11.07
CA GLU A 523 -22.34 10.51 -12.49
C GLU A 523 -22.26 9.01 -12.85
N PRO A 524 -23.32 8.38 -13.36
CA PRO A 524 -23.27 6.97 -13.78
C PRO A 524 -22.55 6.81 -15.12
N LEU A 525 -21.64 5.83 -15.20
CA LEU A 525 -21.06 5.38 -16.46
C LEU A 525 -22.02 4.40 -17.13
N THR A 526 -22.58 4.78 -18.29
CA THR A 526 -23.50 3.96 -19.07
C THR A 526 -22.93 3.69 -20.48
N PRO A 527 -22.54 2.44 -20.80
CA PRO A 527 -22.40 1.28 -19.91
C PRO A 527 -21.21 1.42 -18.93
N PRO A 528 -21.21 0.65 -17.81
CA PRO A 528 -20.04 0.53 -16.94
C PRO A 528 -18.83 0.00 -17.70
N ARG A 529 -17.62 0.45 -17.33
CA ARG A 529 -16.37 0.21 -18.08
C ARG A 529 -15.38 -0.63 -17.29
N ALA A 530 -14.47 -1.34 -17.96
CA ALA A 530 -13.32 -1.91 -17.27
C ALA A 530 -12.38 -0.77 -16.81
N PRO A 531 -11.59 -0.95 -15.73
CA PRO A 531 -10.69 0.09 -15.22
C PRO A 531 -9.78 0.71 -16.30
N MET A 532 -9.15 -0.12 -17.14
CA MET A 532 -8.26 0.39 -18.20
C MET A 532 -8.99 1.14 -19.31
N ASP A 533 -10.23 0.74 -19.64
CA ASP A 533 -11.08 1.46 -20.63
C ASP A 533 -11.57 2.79 -20.09
N TYR A 534 -11.71 2.92 -18.76
CA TYR A 534 -12.03 4.17 -18.08
C TYR A 534 -10.82 5.11 -18.12
N LEU A 535 -9.64 4.64 -17.66
CA LEU A 535 -8.41 5.43 -17.66
C LEU A 535 -7.97 5.86 -19.07
N ALA A 536 -8.25 5.05 -20.10
CA ALA A 536 -7.95 5.37 -21.49
C ALA A 536 -8.74 6.57 -22.06
N MET A 537 -9.76 7.07 -21.36
CA MET A 537 -10.48 8.30 -21.76
C MET A 537 -9.74 9.58 -21.37
N ALA A 538 -8.70 9.49 -20.55
CA ALA A 538 -7.95 10.62 -20.02
C ALA A 538 -6.56 10.73 -20.68
N ASP A 539 -6.47 11.60 -21.69
CA ASP A 539 -5.24 11.87 -22.43
C ASP A 539 -4.08 12.22 -21.49
N GLY A 540 -2.94 11.54 -21.63
CA GLY A 540 -1.77 11.70 -20.77
C GLY A 540 -1.78 10.90 -19.49
N PHE A 541 -2.94 10.51 -18.94
CA PHE A 541 -2.97 9.81 -17.66
C PHE A 541 -2.31 8.44 -17.76
N ARG A 542 -2.84 7.56 -18.62
CA ARG A 542 -2.28 6.22 -18.79
C ARG A 542 -0.85 6.26 -19.33
N GLU A 543 -0.53 7.24 -20.17
CA GLU A 543 0.84 7.47 -20.68
C GLU A 543 1.84 7.73 -19.54
N ALA A 544 1.47 8.54 -18.54
CA ALA A 544 2.33 8.87 -17.39
C ALA A 544 2.74 7.65 -16.55
N TYR A 545 1.84 6.70 -16.34
CA TYR A 545 2.14 5.45 -15.61
C TYR A 545 2.67 4.32 -16.51
N SER A 546 2.73 4.53 -17.83
CA SER A 546 3.27 3.57 -18.81
C SER A 546 4.67 3.97 -19.30
N GLN A 547 5.35 4.89 -18.61
CA GLN A 547 6.73 5.26 -18.93
C GLN A 547 7.64 4.04 -18.81
N ALA A 548 8.47 3.80 -19.84
CA ALA A 548 9.49 2.77 -19.78
C ALA A 548 10.47 3.02 -18.61
N GLY A 549 11.11 1.95 -18.12
CA GLY A 549 12.31 2.05 -17.27
C GLY A 549 13.54 2.49 -18.06
N CYS A 550 14.68 2.65 -17.39
CA CYS A 550 15.95 2.67 -18.10
C CYS A 550 16.22 1.31 -18.75
N ASP A 551 17.09 1.28 -19.76
CA ASP A 551 17.58 0.05 -20.37
C ASP A 551 19.11 -0.03 -20.17
N PRO A 552 19.64 -1.08 -19.51
CA PRO A 552 18.91 -2.13 -18.81
C PRO A 552 18.09 -1.59 -17.62
N PRO A 553 17.00 -2.28 -17.22
CA PRO A 553 16.17 -1.86 -16.11
C PRO A 553 16.94 -1.96 -14.79
N ARG A 554 16.71 -0.97 -13.92
CA ARG A 554 17.30 -0.92 -12.58
C ARG A 554 16.26 -1.29 -11.55
N HIS A 555 16.62 -2.20 -10.66
CA HIS A 555 15.83 -2.64 -9.53
C HIS A 555 16.64 -2.50 -8.24
N ILE A 556 16.02 -2.61 -7.07
CA ILE A 556 16.70 -2.96 -5.81
C ILE A 556 16.29 -4.40 -5.48
N ASN A 557 17.24 -5.32 -5.49
CA ASN A 557 16.99 -6.72 -5.15
C ASN A 557 16.83 -6.83 -3.63
N PHE A 558 15.61 -7.03 -3.16
CA PHE A 558 15.28 -7.09 -1.75
C PHE A 558 14.98 -8.51 -1.31
N CYS A 559 15.70 -9.00 -0.31
CA CYS A 559 15.55 -10.38 0.18
C CYS A 559 14.48 -10.51 1.26
N THR A 560 13.71 -11.60 1.16
CA THR A 560 12.58 -11.98 2.02
C THR A 560 12.68 -13.46 2.40
N THR A 561 12.06 -13.83 3.52
CA THR A 561 12.16 -15.17 4.13
C THR A 561 10.92 -16.04 3.90
N SER A 562 9.79 -15.46 3.48
CA SER A 562 8.53 -16.17 3.30
C SER A 562 7.79 -15.75 2.03
N LEU A 563 6.93 -16.63 1.51
CA LEU A 563 6.07 -16.33 0.36
C LEU A 563 5.13 -15.13 0.65
N LEU A 564 4.68 -14.99 1.90
CA LEU A 564 3.87 -13.85 2.32
C LEU A 564 4.68 -12.55 2.28
N ALA A 565 5.91 -12.54 2.81
CA ALA A 565 6.81 -11.40 2.75
C ALA A 565 7.17 -11.03 1.30
N LYS A 566 7.44 -12.01 0.43
CA LYS A 566 7.68 -11.78 -1.00
C LYS A 566 6.48 -11.12 -1.67
N ASN A 567 5.26 -11.63 -1.46
CA ASN A 567 4.05 -11.05 -2.04
C ASN A 567 3.77 -9.63 -1.52
N LYS A 568 4.00 -9.38 -0.20
CA LYS A 568 3.92 -8.03 0.40
C LYS A 568 4.92 -7.08 -0.27
N CYS A 569 6.17 -7.51 -0.48
CA CYS A 569 7.23 -6.75 -1.16
C CYS A 569 6.86 -6.43 -2.61
N GLU A 570 6.32 -7.39 -3.36
CA GLU A 570 5.89 -7.16 -4.76
C GLU A 570 4.77 -6.12 -4.83
N TRP A 571 3.74 -6.23 -3.98
CA TRP A 571 2.67 -5.23 -3.93
C TRP A 571 3.15 -3.83 -3.50
N LEU A 572 4.13 -3.76 -2.59
CA LEU A 572 4.75 -2.50 -2.18
C LEU A 572 5.55 -1.87 -3.34
N SER A 573 6.25 -2.70 -4.13
CA SER A 573 6.97 -2.27 -5.34
C SER A 573 6.03 -1.64 -6.37
N GLU A 574 4.94 -2.34 -6.72
CA GLU A 574 3.95 -1.87 -7.71
C GLU A 574 3.20 -0.62 -7.22
N ALA A 575 2.81 -0.58 -5.94
CA ALA A 575 2.18 0.61 -5.36
C ALA A 575 3.14 1.82 -5.36
N GLY A 576 4.43 1.61 -5.03
CA GLY A 576 5.45 2.64 -5.08
C GLY A 576 5.70 3.16 -6.49
N ALA A 577 5.76 2.28 -7.49
CA ALA A 577 5.97 2.64 -8.89
C ALA A 577 4.90 3.62 -9.40
N VAL A 578 3.64 3.44 -8.99
CA VAL A 578 2.54 4.37 -9.33
C VAL A 578 2.81 5.79 -8.83
N TYR A 579 3.41 5.97 -7.66
CA TYR A 579 3.78 7.29 -7.12
C TYR A 579 5.19 7.75 -7.47
N GLY A 580 5.87 7.09 -8.41
CA GLY A 580 7.17 7.53 -8.92
C GLY A 580 8.37 7.05 -8.09
N VAL A 581 8.16 6.13 -7.14
CA VAL A 581 9.27 5.49 -6.41
C VAL A 581 10.11 4.68 -7.38
N ALA A 582 11.38 5.06 -7.52
CA ALA A 582 12.32 4.43 -8.44
C ALA A 582 13.74 4.41 -7.85
N PRO A 583 14.54 3.36 -8.13
CA PRO A 583 14.17 2.13 -8.86
C PRO A 583 13.17 1.25 -8.10
N PRO A 584 12.31 0.47 -8.79
CA PRO A 584 11.38 -0.47 -8.14
C PRO A 584 12.12 -1.61 -7.42
N LEU A 585 11.47 -2.19 -6.41
CA LEU A 585 11.97 -3.37 -5.71
C LEU A 585 11.79 -4.64 -6.57
N GLN A 586 12.80 -5.51 -6.56
CA GLN A 586 12.74 -6.87 -7.10
C GLN A 586 12.86 -7.86 -5.95
N CYS A 587 11.79 -8.59 -5.65
CA CYS A 587 11.66 -9.33 -4.40
C CYS A 587 12.17 -10.77 -4.55
N VAL A 588 13.27 -11.07 -3.86
CA VAL A 588 13.93 -12.38 -3.84
C VAL A 588 13.56 -13.11 -2.55
N MET A 589 13.39 -14.43 -2.61
CA MET A 589 13.14 -15.27 -1.43
C MET A 589 14.34 -16.18 -1.14
N ARG A 590 14.64 -16.36 0.15
CA ARG A 590 15.55 -17.37 0.71
C ARG A 590 14.81 -18.13 1.83
N SER A 591 15.40 -19.22 2.34
CA SER A 591 14.74 -20.06 3.35
C SER A 591 14.88 -19.56 4.79
N SER A 592 15.82 -18.64 5.04
CA SER A 592 16.06 -18.05 6.35
C SER A 592 16.69 -16.66 6.23
N ILE A 593 16.61 -15.88 7.30
CA ILE A 593 17.24 -14.57 7.39
C ILE A 593 18.78 -14.66 7.31
N GLN A 594 19.40 -15.74 7.82
CA GLN A 594 20.83 -16.02 7.64
C GLN A 594 21.21 -16.13 6.17
N GLU A 595 20.40 -16.81 5.35
CA GLU A 595 20.61 -16.90 3.91
C GLU A 595 20.42 -15.54 3.22
N CYS A 596 19.48 -14.70 3.69
CA CYS A 596 19.35 -13.34 3.18
C CYS A 596 20.57 -12.46 3.52
N LEU A 597 21.04 -12.47 4.77
CA LEU A 597 22.26 -11.73 5.18
C LEU A 597 23.49 -12.19 4.38
N LYS A 598 23.63 -13.51 4.17
CA LYS A 598 24.67 -14.10 3.32
C LYS A 598 24.55 -13.69 1.86
N ALA A 599 23.34 -13.65 1.30
CA ALA A 599 23.09 -13.22 -0.07
C ALA A 599 23.42 -11.73 -0.26
N VAL A 600 23.16 -10.87 0.73
CA VAL A 600 23.60 -9.46 0.73
C VAL A 600 25.13 -9.38 0.79
N GLN A 601 25.78 -10.14 1.67
CA GLN A 601 27.25 -10.21 1.77
C GLN A 601 27.92 -10.63 0.45
N MET A 602 27.30 -11.57 -0.27
CA MET A 602 27.77 -12.07 -1.57
C MET A 602 27.43 -11.15 -2.75
N GLY A 603 26.62 -10.10 -2.54
CA GLY A 603 26.15 -9.21 -3.61
C GLY A 603 25.13 -9.85 -4.55
N GLU A 604 24.49 -10.97 -4.16
CA GLU A 604 23.37 -11.58 -4.92
C GLU A 604 22.10 -10.74 -4.83
N VAL A 605 21.95 -9.99 -3.73
CA VAL A 605 20.84 -9.09 -3.43
C VAL A 605 21.39 -7.81 -2.82
N ASP A 606 20.67 -6.70 -2.95
CA ASP A 606 21.13 -5.37 -2.52
C ASP A 606 20.87 -5.12 -1.04
N ALA A 607 19.74 -5.59 -0.52
CA ALA A 607 19.33 -5.35 0.86
C ALA A 607 18.37 -6.43 1.41
N THR A 608 18.27 -6.50 2.73
CA THR A 608 17.25 -7.28 3.46
C THR A 608 16.84 -6.56 4.74
N ALA A 609 15.63 -6.80 5.24
CA ALA A 609 15.23 -6.38 6.57
C ALA A 609 15.47 -7.51 7.57
N ALA A 610 16.00 -7.18 8.76
CA ALA A 610 16.14 -8.12 9.87
C ALA A 610 15.83 -7.43 11.21
N GLY A 611 15.29 -8.18 12.18
CA GLY A 611 15.09 -7.70 13.55
C GLY A 611 16.41 -7.35 14.25
N SER A 612 16.36 -6.56 15.33
CA SER A 612 17.56 -6.09 16.04
C SER A 612 18.45 -7.19 16.65
N ASP A 613 17.96 -8.42 16.81
CA ASP A 613 18.81 -9.57 17.16
C ASP A 613 19.91 -9.86 16.12
N TRP A 614 19.70 -9.45 14.87
CA TRP A 614 20.67 -9.58 13.79
C TRP A 614 21.68 -8.44 13.70
N LEU A 615 21.59 -7.40 14.54
CA LEU A 615 22.42 -6.22 14.40
C LEU A 615 23.92 -6.51 14.62
N VAL A 616 24.27 -7.28 15.66
CA VAL A 616 25.67 -7.59 15.94
C VAL A 616 26.21 -8.63 14.96
N ALA A 617 25.51 -9.74 14.77
CA ALA A 617 25.90 -10.79 13.83
C ALA A 617 25.97 -10.27 12.37
N GLY A 618 25.01 -9.46 11.93
CA GLY A 618 24.99 -8.84 10.60
C GLY A 618 26.22 -7.98 10.31
N VAL A 619 26.62 -7.14 11.27
CA VAL A 619 27.83 -6.31 11.13
C VAL A 619 29.11 -7.14 11.25
N ARG A 620 29.19 -8.06 12.23
CA ARG A 620 30.42 -8.81 12.56
C ARG A 620 30.68 -9.97 11.60
N ASP A 621 29.70 -10.84 11.39
CA ASP A 621 29.89 -12.14 10.73
C ASP A 621 29.58 -12.04 9.23
N TYR A 622 28.65 -11.17 8.85
CA TYR A 622 28.27 -10.95 7.45
C TYR A 622 28.91 -9.69 6.83
N SER A 623 29.60 -8.84 7.62
CA SER A 623 30.21 -7.58 7.13
C SER A 623 29.20 -6.67 6.41
N LEU A 624 28.04 -6.46 7.03
CA LEU A 624 26.94 -5.62 6.52
C LEU A 624 26.80 -4.31 7.29
N THR A 625 26.21 -3.31 6.65
CA THR A 625 25.88 -2.01 7.24
C THR A 625 24.37 -1.88 7.37
N PRO A 626 23.83 -1.51 8.55
CA PRO A 626 22.44 -1.09 8.69
C PRO A 626 22.27 0.32 8.07
N LEU A 627 21.53 0.42 6.96
CA LEU A 627 21.29 1.70 6.27
C LEU A 627 20.11 2.49 6.85
N LEU A 628 19.07 1.78 7.26
CA LEU A 628 17.84 2.33 7.82
C LEU A 628 17.39 1.46 9.00
N HIS A 629 16.57 2.02 9.87
CA HIS A 629 15.96 1.33 10.99
C HIS A 629 14.52 1.77 11.19
N GLU A 630 13.70 0.89 11.75
CA GLU A 630 12.32 1.20 12.10
C GLU A 630 12.26 2.07 13.36
N VAL A 631 11.48 3.16 13.30
CA VAL A 631 11.31 4.13 14.39
C VAL A 631 9.85 4.18 14.81
N THR A 632 9.62 4.13 16.12
CA THR A 632 8.32 4.44 16.72
C THR A 632 8.50 5.47 17.85
N PRO A 633 7.67 6.52 17.92
CA PRO A 633 7.71 7.49 19.02
C PRO A 633 7.18 6.91 20.35
N ILE A 634 6.56 5.73 20.33
CA ILE A 634 6.03 5.05 21.51
C ILE A 634 7.08 4.05 21.99
N THR A 635 7.77 4.34 23.10
CA THR A 635 8.83 3.50 23.68
C THR A 635 8.37 2.06 23.93
N GLU A 636 7.13 1.86 24.38
CA GLU A 636 6.55 0.53 24.63
C GLU A 636 6.35 -0.33 23.36
N LYS A 637 6.50 0.28 22.17
CA LYS A 637 6.49 -0.40 20.87
C LYS A 637 7.88 -0.50 20.25
N THR A 638 8.94 -0.05 20.95
CA THR A 638 10.32 -0.35 20.57
C THR A 638 10.69 -1.74 21.07
N ASN A 639 11.81 -2.31 20.59
CA ASN A 639 12.34 -3.55 21.13
C ASN A 639 12.99 -3.29 22.50
N THR A 640 12.14 -3.22 23.52
CA THR A 640 12.51 -3.13 24.95
C THR A 640 12.97 -4.50 25.44
N ILE A 641 13.98 -4.54 26.32
CA ILE A 641 14.40 -5.78 26.98
C ILE A 641 14.05 -5.67 28.46
N VAL A 642 13.17 -6.53 28.95
CA VAL A 642 12.69 -6.54 30.34
C VAL A 642 13.04 -7.89 30.97
N ALA A 643 13.52 -7.85 32.22
CA ALA A 643 13.71 -9.06 33.03
C ALA A 643 12.37 -9.44 33.67
N TYR A 644 11.88 -10.65 33.45
CA TYR A 644 10.67 -11.18 34.08
C TYR A 644 11.03 -12.33 35.02
N ILE A 645 10.35 -12.35 36.17
CA ILE A 645 10.55 -13.34 37.24
C ILE A 645 9.19 -13.85 37.74
N ASN A 646 9.19 -15.00 38.41
CA ASN A 646 8.03 -15.47 39.15
C ASN A 646 7.87 -14.67 40.46
N SER A 647 6.64 -14.25 40.80
CA SER A 647 6.38 -13.35 41.94
C SER A 647 6.57 -13.99 43.32
N ASP A 648 6.69 -15.32 43.37
CA ASP A 648 7.03 -16.08 44.59
C ASP A 648 8.55 -16.30 44.73
N SER A 649 9.35 -15.81 43.77
CA SER A 649 10.80 -15.88 43.84
C SER A 649 11.37 -14.88 44.87
N LYS A 650 12.52 -15.22 45.45
CA LYS A 650 13.27 -14.36 46.38
C LYS A 650 14.20 -13.39 45.64
N ILE A 651 13.73 -12.82 44.52
CA ILE A 651 14.48 -11.92 43.64
C ILE A 651 13.78 -10.56 43.72
N ALA A 652 14.43 -9.55 44.29
CA ALA A 652 13.85 -8.22 44.49
C ALA A 652 14.54 -7.14 43.65
N LYS A 653 15.81 -7.35 43.26
CA LYS A 653 16.61 -6.41 42.46
C LYS A 653 17.52 -7.14 41.46
N MET A 654 18.08 -6.40 40.50
CA MET A 654 18.89 -6.98 39.41
C MET A 654 20.14 -7.73 39.93
N ALA A 655 20.73 -7.27 41.03
CA ALA A 655 21.88 -7.95 41.68
C ALA A 655 21.53 -9.35 42.24
N ASP A 656 20.26 -9.64 42.55
CA ASP A 656 19.81 -10.93 43.08
C ASP A 656 19.74 -12.03 41.99
N LEU A 657 19.98 -11.66 40.72
CA LEU A 657 20.08 -12.58 39.59
C LEU A 657 21.37 -13.41 39.59
N ARG A 658 22.35 -13.07 40.43
CA ARG A 658 23.58 -13.84 40.60
C ARG A 658 23.27 -15.27 41.09
N GLY A 659 23.82 -16.27 40.41
CA GLY A 659 23.59 -17.69 40.67
C GLY A 659 22.21 -18.23 40.24
N LYS A 660 21.40 -17.44 39.52
CA LYS A 660 20.09 -17.87 39.01
C LYS A 660 20.17 -18.52 37.63
N ARG A 661 19.12 -19.23 37.23
CA ARG A 661 18.95 -19.81 35.89
C ARG A 661 18.31 -18.78 34.96
N ALA A 662 19.00 -18.40 33.89
CA ALA A 662 18.55 -17.37 32.95
C ALA A 662 18.11 -17.95 31.60
N ALA A 663 16.98 -17.45 31.09
CA ALA A 663 16.46 -17.72 29.75
C ALA A 663 16.62 -16.50 28.84
N PHE A 664 17.22 -16.70 27.67
CA PHE A 664 17.39 -15.71 26.60
C PHE A 664 16.79 -16.20 25.28
N PRO A 665 16.14 -15.33 24.48
CA PRO A 665 15.58 -15.69 23.18
C PRO A 665 16.62 -16.31 22.23
N ARG A 666 17.81 -15.70 22.18
CA ARG A 666 18.96 -16.08 21.34
C ARG A 666 20.27 -15.68 22.01
N TYR A 667 21.32 -16.48 21.82
CA TYR A 667 22.70 -16.04 22.03
C TYR A 667 23.09 -14.97 20.98
N ASP A 668 23.91 -13.99 21.37
CA ASP A 668 24.37 -12.89 20.48
C ASP A 668 23.23 -11.98 19.93
N GLY A 669 22.00 -12.14 20.42
CA GLY A 669 20.86 -11.26 20.13
C GLY A 669 20.80 -9.99 20.99
N ALA A 670 19.76 -9.18 20.78
CA ALA A 670 19.55 -7.90 21.43
C ALA A 670 19.40 -8.05 22.95
N ALA A 671 18.59 -9.01 23.41
CA ALA A 671 18.42 -9.33 24.84
C ALA A 671 19.75 -9.71 25.49
N TRP A 672 20.52 -10.57 24.82
CA TRP A 672 21.82 -11.05 25.28
C TRP A 672 22.83 -9.92 25.48
N HIS A 673 23.06 -9.10 24.45
CA HIS A 673 24.01 -7.98 24.53
C HIS A 673 23.57 -6.93 25.55
N SER A 674 22.28 -6.65 25.64
CA SER A 674 21.72 -5.67 26.58
C SER A 674 21.97 -6.07 28.04
N VAL A 675 21.62 -7.31 28.39
CA VAL A 675 21.76 -7.84 29.75
C VAL A 675 23.22 -8.04 30.12
N LYS A 676 24.05 -8.53 29.19
CA LYS A 676 25.51 -8.62 29.35
C LYS A 676 26.12 -7.25 29.66
N ASN A 677 25.82 -6.23 28.85
CA ASN A 677 26.37 -4.89 29.03
C ASN A 677 25.88 -4.23 30.32
N TYR A 678 24.61 -4.43 30.69
CA TYR A 678 24.06 -3.97 31.96
C TYR A 678 24.80 -4.60 33.15
N ILE A 679 24.84 -5.93 33.22
CA ILE A 679 25.46 -6.66 34.34
C ILE A 679 26.96 -6.35 34.45
N MET A 680 27.72 -6.41 33.35
CA MET A 680 29.16 -6.09 33.37
C MET A 680 29.42 -4.66 33.89
N LYS A 681 28.57 -3.69 33.53
CA LYS A 681 28.70 -2.29 33.97
C LYS A 681 28.34 -2.09 35.44
N HIS A 682 27.24 -2.70 35.91
CA HIS A 682 26.71 -2.50 37.26
C HIS A 682 27.42 -3.35 38.32
N GLU A 683 27.70 -4.61 38.02
CA GLU A 683 28.40 -5.55 38.92
C GLU A 683 29.93 -5.43 38.82
N LYS A 684 30.45 -4.68 37.83
CA LYS A 684 31.89 -4.47 37.55
C LYS A 684 32.67 -5.76 37.28
N ILE A 685 32.01 -6.76 36.71
CA ILE A 685 32.59 -8.07 36.38
C ILE A 685 33.15 -8.12 34.95
N SER A 686 34.13 -8.99 34.71
CA SER A 686 34.64 -9.25 33.36
C SER A 686 33.65 -10.03 32.48
N CYS A 687 33.88 -10.02 31.16
CA CYS A 687 33.11 -10.84 30.23
C CYS A 687 33.25 -12.35 30.53
N LYS A 688 34.39 -12.78 31.07
CA LYS A 688 34.61 -14.18 31.46
C LYS A 688 33.74 -14.56 32.65
N GLU A 689 33.72 -13.72 33.69
CA GLU A 689 32.86 -13.93 34.86
C GLU A 689 31.37 -13.96 34.50
N PHE A 690 30.92 -13.10 33.58
CA PHE A 690 29.54 -13.12 33.07
C PHE A 690 29.18 -14.47 32.43
N MET A 691 30.06 -15.00 31.58
CA MET A 691 29.84 -16.27 30.86
C MET A 691 29.91 -17.50 31.78
N GLU A 692 30.86 -17.52 32.73
CA GLU A 692 31.22 -18.73 33.48
C GLU A 692 30.65 -18.80 34.90
N SER A 693 30.26 -17.67 35.49
CA SER A 693 30.05 -17.59 36.95
C SER A 693 28.92 -16.69 37.45
N TYR A 694 28.41 -15.76 36.63
CA TYR A 694 27.37 -14.85 37.10
C TYR A 694 26.01 -15.54 37.25
N PHE A 695 25.58 -16.28 36.22
CA PHE A 695 24.38 -17.11 36.28
C PHE A 695 24.75 -18.55 36.67
N GLY A 696 23.86 -19.24 37.38
CA GLY A 696 24.04 -20.66 37.71
C GLY A 696 23.77 -21.58 36.53
N GLU A 697 22.92 -21.14 35.60
CA GLU A 697 22.65 -21.79 34.32
C GLU A 697 22.24 -20.72 33.31
N ILE A 698 22.71 -20.85 32.06
CA ILE A 698 22.32 -19.99 30.94
C ILE A 698 21.71 -20.87 29.87
N CYS A 699 20.44 -20.63 29.55
CA CYS A 699 19.81 -21.14 28.34
C CYS A 699 19.67 -19.99 27.34
N ALA A 700 20.46 -20.06 26.27
CA ALA A 700 20.47 -19.12 25.15
C ALA A 700 20.67 -19.92 23.86
N PRO A 701 19.63 -20.09 23.00
CA PRO A 701 19.75 -20.82 21.75
C PRO A 701 20.89 -20.28 20.88
N GLY A 702 21.76 -21.18 20.41
CA GLY A 702 23.00 -20.84 19.69
C GLY A 702 24.28 -20.92 20.53
N LEU A 703 24.20 -20.94 21.87
CA LEU A 703 25.37 -21.10 22.76
C LEU A 703 25.87 -22.57 22.75
N ASP A 704 27.14 -22.78 22.43
CA ASP A 704 27.87 -24.05 22.45
C ASP A 704 27.19 -25.26 21.75
N GLY A 705 26.27 -24.99 20.80
CA GLY A 705 25.50 -26.01 20.10
C GLY A 705 24.49 -26.78 20.98
N LYS A 706 24.34 -26.43 22.26
CA LYS A 706 23.37 -27.05 23.17
C LYS A 706 21.99 -26.42 22.98
N LYS A 707 21.09 -27.11 22.27
CA LYS A 707 19.67 -26.72 22.23
C LYS A 707 19.02 -26.98 23.58
N CYS A 708 18.68 -25.91 24.31
CA CYS A 708 17.84 -25.97 25.50
C CYS A 708 16.34 -25.76 25.17
N TYR A 709 16.03 -24.86 24.23
CA TYR A 709 14.76 -24.76 23.52
C TYR A 709 14.97 -24.23 22.10
N GLU A 710 13.91 -24.18 21.28
CA GLU A 710 13.94 -23.49 19.99
C GLU A 710 13.96 -21.98 20.18
N GLU A 711 14.51 -21.25 19.21
CA GLU A 711 14.79 -19.84 19.35
C GLU A 711 13.53 -18.96 19.28
N GLY A 712 13.38 -18.05 20.26
CA GLY A 712 12.26 -17.11 20.30
C GLY A 712 12.01 -16.52 21.70
N GLU A 713 11.35 -15.37 21.75
CA GLU A 713 10.97 -14.76 23.04
C GLU A 713 9.87 -15.56 23.75
N THR A 714 8.95 -16.16 22.98
CA THR A 714 7.86 -16.99 23.51
C THR A 714 8.39 -18.25 24.22
N GLU A 715 9.44 -18.85 23.69
CA GLU A 715 10.12 -20.02 24.23
C GLU A 715 10.91 -19.67 25.50
N ALA A 716 11.58 -18.51 25.51
CA ALA A 716 12.23 -17.97 26.70
C ALA A 716 11.23 -17.65 27.82
N LEU A 717 10.07 -17.06 27.49
CA LEU A 717 8.97 -16.85 28.44
C LEU A 717 8.42 -18.18 28.95
N LYS A 718 8.19 -19.15 28.07
CA LYS A 718 7.69 -20.48 28.43
C LYS A 718 8.63 -21.22 29.37
N SER A 719 9.94 -21.06 29.24
CA SER A 719 10.92 -21.58 30.20
C SER A 719 10.71 -21.04 31.63
N LEU A 720 10.33 -19.77 31.77
CA LEU A 720 10.02 -19.16 33.07
C LEU A 720 8.67 -19.66 33.63
N VAL A 721 7.65 -19.78 32.77
CA VAL A 721 6.32 -20.33 33.11
C VAL A 721 6.42 -21.78 33.58
N ASP A 722 7.20 -22.60 32.87
CA ASP A 722 7.48 -24.01 33.20
C ASP A 722 8.38 -24.17 34.45
N GLY A 723 8.92 -23.09 35.01
CA GLY A 723 9.86 -23.11 36.14
C GLY A 723 11.26 -23.66 35.81
N LYS A 724 11.60 -23.78 34.52
CA LYS A 724 12.92 -24.23 34.02
C LYS A 724 13.99 -23.13 34.15
N SER A 725 13.58 -21.87 34.10
CA SER A 725 14.42 -20.71 34.44
C SER A 725 13.82 -19.92 35.62
N ASP A 726 14.65 -19.13 36.28
CA ASP A 726 14.26 -18.23 37.37
C ASP A 726 13.98 -16.80 36.86
N VAL A 727 14.62 -16.43 35.75
CA VAL A 727 14.44 -15.18 35.02
C VAL A 727 14.36 -15.44 33.51
N ALA A 728 13.54 -14.69 32.79
CA ALA A 728 13.55 -14.61 31.33
C ALA A 728 13.72 -13.15 30.88
N PHE A 729 14.51 -12.92 29.83
CA PHE A 729 14.76 -11.59 29.27
C PHE A 729 14.07 -11.45 27.92
N ILE A 730 12.93 -10.76 27.88
CA ILE A 730 12.04 -10.66 26.70
C ILE A 730 11.46 -9.25 26.57
N SER A 731 10.80 -8.96 25.46
CA SER A 731 10.13 -7.69 25.25
C SER A 731 8.82 -7.52 26.01
N MET A 732 8.52 -6.25 26.31
CA MET A 732 7.23 -5.83 26.89
C MET A 732 6.07 -6.19 25.97
N THR A 733 6.30 -6.22 24.65
CA THR A 733 5.34 -6.64 23.62
C THR A 733 4.97 -8.12 23.74
N THR A 734 5.95 -9.02 23.81
CA THR A 734 5.73 -10.47 23.98
C THR A 734 5.00 -10.79 25.29
N TYR A 735 5.39 -10.13 26.39
CA TYR A 735 4.70 -10.30 27.66
C TYR A 735 3.25 -9.78 27.63
N LYS A 736 2.97 -8.64 26.97
CA LYS A 736 1.59 -8.15 26.77
C LYS A 736 0.76 -9.10 25.89
N ALA A 737 1.34 -9.68 24.84
CA ALA A 737 0.67 -10.66 23.98
C ALA A 737 0.34 -11.95 24.77
N PHE A 738 1.26 -12.43 25.60
CA PHE A 738 1.02 -13.53 26.53
C PHE A 738 -0.12 -13.22 27.51
N GLN A 739 -0.12 -12.03 28.12
CA GLN A 739 -1.22 -11.61 29.00
C GLN A 739 -2.59 -11.54 28.31
N ALA A 740 -2.64 -11.16 27.03
CA ALA A 740 -3.88 -11.09 26.26
C ALA A 740 -4.46 -12.48 25.93
N ASN A 741 -3.61 -13.49 25.76
CA ASN A 741 -3.99 -14.87 25.43
C ASN A 741 -4.22 -15.76 26.68
N ASN A 742 -4.37 -15.16 27.87
CA ASN A 742 -4.38 -15.84 29.17
C ASN A 742 -5.54 -16.83 29.44
N ASP A 743 -6.55 -16.95 28.57
CA ASP A 743 -7.64 -17.92 28.71
C ASP A 743 -7.18 -19.40 28.69
N SER A 744 -5.89 -19.66 28.43
CA SER A 744 -5.30 -21.00 28.25
C SER A 744 -4.32 -21.45 29.34
N LEU A 745 -4.00 -20.63 30.35
CA LEU A 745 -3.03 -21.02 31.39
C LEU A 745 -3.62 -22.04 32.39
N PRO A 746 -2.84 -23.06 32.82
CA PRO A 746 -3.25 -23.91 33.93
C PRO A 746 -3.48 -23.10 35.21
N ALA A 747 -4.47 -23.49 36.02
CA ALA A 747 -4.83 -22.81 37.27
C ALA A 747 -3.71 -22.70 38.33
N ASN A 748 -2.58 -23.38 38.11
CA ASN A 748 -1.37 -23.36 38.95
C ASN A 748 -0.22 -22.52 38.35
N ALA A 749 -0.44 -21.80 37.25
CA ALA A 749 0.58 -20.95 36.63
C ALA A 749 1.01 -19.83 37.61
N LYS A 750 2.31 -19.72 37.85
CA LYS A 750 2.87 -18.70 38.74
C LYS A 750 2.66 -17.31 38.15
N LYS A 751 2.32 -16.34 39.00
CA LYS A 751 2.19 -14.94 38.58
C LYS A 751 3.57 -14.40 38.19
N ILE A 752 3.74 -14.02 36.93
CA ILE A 752 4.98 -13.41 36.43
C ILE A 752 4.92 -11.90 36.63
N VAL A 753 6.02 -11.30 37.09
CA VAL A 753 6.19 -9.85 37.30
C VAL A 753 7.51 -9.37 36.69
N PRO A 754 7.60 -8.12 36.21
CA PRO A 754 8.86 -7.57 35.74
C PRO A 754 9.77 -7.19 36.93
N LEU A 755 11.07 -7.35 36.73
CA LEU A 755 12.14 -6.96 37.65
C LEU A 755 12.79 -5.68 37.09
N CYS A 756 12.46 -4.54 37.70
CA CYS A 756 12.93 -3.25 37.21
C CYS A 756 14.39 -2.97 37.63
N PRO A 757 15.25 -2.46 36.73
CA PRO A 757 16.55 -1.91 37.11
C PRO A 757 16.42 -0.73 38.07
N GLU A 758 17.32 -0.63 39.04
CA GLU A 758 17.31 0.40 40.09
C GLU A 758 17.46 1.83 39.51
N GLY A 759 18.11 1.95 38.35
CA GLY A 759 18.23 3.21 37.61
C GLY A 759 17.08 3.51 36.64
N ASN A 760 16.06 2.64 36.53
CA ASN A 760 14.98 2.75 35.56
C ASN A 760 13.63 2.20 36.08
N GLU A 761 13.31 2.38 37.36
CA GLU A 761 12.07 1.89 37.97
C GLU A 761 10.80 2.37 37.24
N LYS A 762 10.81 3.61 36.72
CA LYS A 762 9.66 4.22 36.02
C LYS A 762 9.26 3.48 34.74
N TYR A 763 10.22 3.04 33.93
CA TYR A 763 9.95 2.38 32.63
C TYR A 763 10.26 0.87 32.64
N CYS A 764 10.94 0.38 33.67
CA CYS A 764 11.13 -1.04 33.98
C CYS A 764 11.78 -1.90 32.87
N PHE A 765 12.64 -1.31 32.03
CA PHE A 765 13.45 -2.05 31.04
C PHE A 765 14.95 -1.97 31.33
N VAL A 766 15.69 -3.02 30.97
CA VAL A 766 17.16 -3.09 31.01
C VAL A 766 17.77 -2.24 29.90
N SER A 767 17.17 -2.28 28.70
CA SER A 767 17.52 -1.49 27.54
C SER A 767 16.33 -1.34 26.59
N TRP A 768 16.51 -0.53 25.54
CA TRP A 768 15.64 -0.51 24.37
C TRP A 768 16.50 -0.45 23.10
N SER A 769 15.92 -0.90 21.99
CA SER A 769 16.51 -0.82 20.65
C SER A 769 15.40 -0.63 19.60
N ASN A 770 15.79 -0.31 18.36
CA ASN A 770 14.86 -0.26 17.23
C ASN A 770 14.23 -1.65 16.99
N LEU A 771 13.12 -1.73 16.26
CA LEU A 771 12.48 -3.02 15.98
C LEU A 771 13.32 -3.86 14.98
N GLY A 772 13.62 -3.26 13.83
CA GLY A 772 14.43 -3.88 12.78
C GLY A 772 15.27 -2.87 12.00
N HIS A 773 16.16 -3.41 11.17
CA HIS A 773 17.11 -2.66 10.36
C HIS A 773 17.10 -3.20 8.91
N ILE A 774 17.32 -2.30 7.95
CA ILE A 774 17.62 -2.67 6.56
C ILE A 774 19.13 -2.80 6.41
N PHE A 775 19.61 -4.02 6.26
CA PHE A 775 21.02 -4.34 6.02
C PHE A 775 21.34 -4.30 4.53
N ALA A 776 22.52 -3.76 4.21
CA ALA A 776 23.10 -3.78 2.88
C ALA A 776 24.62 -4.05 2.96
N ALA A 777 25.27 -4.33 1.83
CA ALA A 777 26.69 -4.64 1.80
C ALA A 777 27.58 -3.44 2.19
N ASN A 778 28.67 -3.67 2.94
CA ASN A 778 29.60 -2.61 3.34
C ASN A 778 30.31 -1.89 2.18
N ASN A 779 30.40 -2.52 1.01
CA ASN A 779 31.10 -2.02 -0.17
C ASN A 779 30.18 -1.38 -1.22
N LEU A 780 28.94 -1.03 -0.85
CA LEU A 780 28.03 -0.34 -1.76
C LEU A 780 28.62 0.99 -2.25
N THR A 781 28.34 1.32 -3.52
CA THR A 781 28.61 2.67 -4.03
C THR A 781 27.69 3.68 -3.33
N SER A 782 28.17 4.90 -3.13
CA SER A 782 27.36 5.98 -2.53
C SER A 782 26.05 6.22 -3.31
N ILE A 783 26.07 6.08 -4.64
CA ILE A 783 24.87 6.15 -5.49
C ILE A 783 23.86 5.08 -5.09
N ARG A 784 24.31 3.82 -4.95
CA ARG A 784 23.43 2.69 -4.62
C ARG A 784 22.87 2.77 -3.21
N GLN A 785 23.70 3.20 -2.25
CA GLN A 785 23.27 3.50 -0.89
C GLN A 785 22.16 4.57 -0.88
N HIS A 786 22.34 5.67 -1.62
CA HIS A 786 21.33 6.72 -1.76
C HIS A 786 20.06 6.24 -2.49
N GLU A 787 20.16 5.36 -3.49
CA GLU A 787 18.97 4.76 -4.13
C GLU A 787 18.14 3.94 -3.13
N ILE A 788 18.78 3.08 -2.33
CA ILE A 788 18.11 2.26 -1.31
C ILE A 788 17.43 3.16 -0.27
N ILE A 789 18.16 4.13 0.28
CA ILE A 789 17.61 5.09 1.26
C ILE A 789 16.43 5.86 0.67
N ASN A 790 16.58 6.45 -0.52
CA ASN A 790 15.54 7.22 -1.20
C ASN A 790 14.27 6.39 -1.45
N VAL A 791 14.41 5.14 -1.91
CA VAL A 791 13.27 4.25 -2.17
C VAL A 791 12.53 3.92 -0.88
N PHE A 792 13.22 3.42 0.16
CA PHE A 792 12.55 3.05 1.41
C PHE A 792 11.96 4.25 2.15
N THR A 793 12.62 5.41 2.15
CA THR A 793 12.03 6.63 2.74
C THR A 793 10.83 7.16 1.95
N LYS A 794 10.82 7.09 0.61
CA LYS A 794 9.61 7.43 -0.16
C LYS A 794 8.46 6.44 0.10
N LEU A 795 8.75 5.14 0.23
CA LEU A 795 7.74 4.13 0.57
C LEU A 795 7.13 4.35 1.96
N ASP A 796 7.94 4.70 2.98
CA ASP A 796 7.44 5.08 4.30
C ASP A 796 6.61 6.38 4.26
N GLN A 797 7.06 7.40 3.51
CA GLN A 797 6.29 8.63 3.31
C GLN A 797 4.94 8.41 2.63
N LEU A 798 4.80 7.41 1.74
CA LEU A 798 3.57 7.11 1.01
C LEU A 798 2.64 6.12 1.72
N PHE A 799 3.20 5.12 2.41
CA PHE A 799 2.48 3.92 2.87
C PHE A 799 2.79 3.52 4.33
N GLY A 800 3.67 4.26 5.00
CA GLY A 800 4.02 4.07 6.40
C GLY A 800 2.96 4.59 7.36
N LYS A 801 3.35 4.84 8.60
CA LYS A 801 2.40 5.17 9.68
C LYS A 801 1.71 6.52 9.49
N HIS A 802 2.31 7.47 8.78
CA HIS A 802 1.81 8.84 8.56
C HIS A 802 1.87 9.27 7.07
N PRO A 803 1.12 8.59 6.18
CA PRO A 803 1.04 8.93 4.78
C PRO A 803 0.22 10.24 4.59
N PRO A 804 0.43 10.94 3.45
CA PRO A 804 -0.26 12.21 3.14
C PRO A 804 -1.75 12.02 2.80
N PHE A 805 -2.21 10.78 2.61
CA PHE A 805 -3.58 10.45 2.20
C PHE A 805 -4.50 10.27 3.41
N HIS A 806 -5.73 10.78 3.33
CA HIS A 806 -6.74 10.62 4.40
C HIS A 806 -7.12 9.15 4.66
N ASN A 807 -7.16 8.36 3.58
CA ASN A 807 -7.41 6.91 3.55
C ASN A 807 -6.16 6.22 2.97
N ALA A 808 -5.71 5.11 3.54
CA ALA A 808 -4.52 4.41 3.06
C ALA A 808 -4.79 3.69 1.71
N MET A 809 -4.10 4.09 0.64
CA MET A 809 -4.15 3.37 -0.65
C MET A 809 -3.55 1.97 -0.51
N PHE A 810 -2.34 1.91 0.03
CA PHE A 810 -1.67 0.71 0.48
C PHE A 810 -1.21 0.97 1.91
N SER A 811 -1.44 0.01 2.80
CA SER A 811 -0.80 -0.03 4.11
C SER A 811 0.35 -1.01 3.97
N ILE A 812 1.58 -0.62 4.32
CA ILE A 812 2.55 -1.63 4.73
C ILE A 812 1.96 -2.22 6.01
N PRO A 813 1.47 -3.48 6.03
CA PRO A 813 1.04 -4.06 7.29
C PRO A 813 2.25 -4.02 8.21
N MET A 814 2.11 -3.47 9.42
CA MET A 814 3.18 -3.50 10.42
C MET A 814 3.62 -4.95 10.52
N VAL A 815 4.85 -5.21 10.06
CA VAL A 815 5.41 -6.53 10.17
C VAL A 815 5.97 -6.57 11.58
N GLU A 816 5.22 -7.17 12.50
CA GLU A 816 5.82 -7.66 13.73
C GLU A 816 7.04 -8.48 13.30
N ALA A 817 8.22 -8.21 13.88
CA ALA A 817 9.48 -8.71 13.32
C ALA A 817 9.50 -10.25 13.19
N GLU A 818 8.69 -10.94 13.98
CA GLU A 818 8.38 -12.38 13.94
C GLU A 818 7.82 -12.87 12.59
N ASP A 819 7.18 -12.01 11.79
CA ASP A 819 6.54 -12.32 10.50
C ASP A 819 7.50 -12.08 9.31
N ILE A 820 8.75 -11.65 9.59
CA ILE A 820 9.90 -11.52 8.67
C ILE A 820 11.13 -12.34 9.11
N ALA A 821 11.27 -12.71 10.38
CA ALA A 821 12.40 -13.46 10.93
C ALA A 821 12.47 -14.92 10.46
#